data_AF-A0A832JCP5-F1
#
_entry.id   AF-A0A832JCP5-F1
#
_cell.length_a   1.000
_cell.length_b   1.000
_cell.length_c   1.000
_cell.angle_alpha   90.00
_cell.angle_beta   90.00
_cell.angle_gamma   90.00
#
_symmetry.space_group_name_H-M   'P 1'
#
loop_
_entity.id
_entity.type
_entity.pdbx_description
1 polymer ?
#
loop_
_entity_poly.entity_id
_entity_poly.type
_entity_poly.pdbx_seq_one_letter_code
_entity_poly.pdbx_strand_id
1 'polypeptide(L)'
;EFWRRKLEEHQQRSAQLEKNFLAWEQRVEALHAQMVSLTKEYDEAKAAVEQMERDLALLRTNLESLRKQRVRIQQILVEPLRTVDRCTTCHLGIDKKDFDDPQVPLVFRYHPRYEELIATHPIERFGCTSCHRGQGRALGKDAAHGFQKHWEKPFLPKEYREAGCNDCHMEQMEIRGAPRLTAGKRLFQGLGCVGCHDAPGFDNHYKAGPSLEFVASKLTPEWAFAWLKDPHAFYPNTRMPQFFLSDEEAEAIVAFLFSASGLQVYPQPDLSQANPRRGKTLFDTVGCRGCHPLQDPPRLELTMPAAPASEPRPGDQPFVPDLSFVGTKVNPAWLYAWIRNPKHYNPQTRMPDLRLTPQEAADITVYLLQQRKADWQPSVPSLRLKDPEVIRRGEQLVRYYGCFGCHNIPGMEKEAKIGVDLSDWGYKDVHFLDFGAKVHEIPHTREAWLVAKLRDPRQFREGLRMPNFKLTEEEVHLIATAVLGFTKEWERLPAAYVVHLTPSQQEAERGRRLVWNRNCRGCHIIEGTGGFIYPNYEEGLQPPNLQSEGQRVSPDWLFRFLKDPTLGMGQQHSLRPWLTVRMPTFHLTDEETNQIIHYFAEVDREPLLALFRSPHVPNPHLAKTGKELFEVLQCMKCHPTGPVEVTAEGAGQLAPNLQLARERLQPEWVVEWLLDPQAFQPNTRMPTFFPQSEGQFISPFPNILGGDARKQAEALRDYIWTLALPAPETGMVAATSMKGATRSPMR
;
A
#
# COMPACT_ATOMS: atom_id res chain seq x y z
N GLU A 1 104.66 47.85 16.97
CA GLU A 1 104.21 46.53 16.46
C GLU A 1 103.70 45.58 17.55
N PHE A 2 104.47 45.26 18.59
CA PHE A 2 104.07 44.33 19.67
C PHE A 2 102.65 44.57 20.23
N TRP A 3 102.34 45.80 20.64
CA TRP A 3 101.02 46.17 21.17
C TRP A 3 99.88 46.06 20.16
N ARG A 4 100.17 46.26 18.87
CA ARG A 4 99.17 46.15 17.80
C ARG A 4 98.78 44.69 17.55
N ARG A 5 99.77 43.78 17.56
CA ARG A 5 99.54 42.33 17.46
C ARG A 5 98.80 41.76 18.67
N LYS A 6 99.08 42.29 19.87
CA LYS A 6 98.35 41.94 21.10
C LYS A 6 96.89 42.41 21.04
N LEU A 7 96.64 43.61 20.52
CA LEU A 7 95.28 44.12 20.35
C LEU A 7 94.48 43.25 19.38
N GLU A 8 95.07 42.84 18.24
CA GLU A 8 94.43 41.91 17.29
C GLU A 8 94.15 40.53 17.90
N GLU A 9 95.10 39.95 18.67
CA GLU A 9 94.87 38.70 19.42
C GLU A 9 93.68 38.82 20.40
N HIS A 10 93.61 39.94 21.14
CA HIS A 10 92.54 40.19 22.09
C HIS A 10 91.19 40.42 21.39
N GLN A 11 91.17 41.13 20.27
CA GLN A 11 89.96 41.34 19.45
C GLN A 11 89.46 40.02 18.86
N GLN A 12 90.34 39.17 18.33
CA GLN A 12 89.97 37.84 17.85
C GLN A 12 89.42 36.95 18.97
N ARG A 13 90.04 36.99 20.16
CA ARG A 13 89.57 36.23 21.33
C ARG A 13 88.23 36.74 21.85
N SER A 14 88.01 38.05 21.84
CA SER A 14 86.73 38.68 22.18
C SER A 14 85.63 38.24 21.20
N ALA A 15 85.89 38.32 19.88
CA ALA A 15 84.96 37.90 18.85
C ALA A 15 84.62 36.40 18.95
N GLN A 16 85.61 35.55 19.30
CA GLN A 16 85.36 34.13 19.52
C GLN A 16 84.52 33.87 20.78
N LEU A 17 84.72 34.64 21.85
CA LEU A 17 83.91 34.55 23.07
C LEU A 17 82.48 35.02 22.82
N GLU A 18 82.27 36.11 22.08
CA GLU A 18 80.92 36.55 21.67
C GLU A 18 80.21 35.49 20.84
N LYS A 19 80.91 34.86 19.88
CA LYS A 19 80.34 33.77 19.08
C LYS A 19 79.95 32.56 19.93
N ASN A 20 80.80 32.19 20.90
CA ASN A 20 80.51 31.11 21.83
C ASN A 20 79.34 31.46 22.78
N PHE A 21 79.25 32.72 23.21
CA PHE A 21 78.15 33.22 24.04
C PHE A 21 76.82 33.15 23.29
N LEU A 22 76.75 33.64 22.05
CA LEU A 22 75.55 33.53 21.21
C LEU A 22 75.13 32.07 20.99
N ALA A 23 76.09 31.18 20.74
CA ALA A 23 75.80 29.75 20.57
C ALA A 23 75.26 29.11 21.86
N TRP A 24 75.75 29.55 23.02
CA TRP A 24 75.23 29.13 24.32
C TRP A 24 73.83 29.67 24.58
N GLU A 25 73.58 30.94 24.26
CA GLU A 25 72.28 31.60 24.40
C GLU A 25 71.21 30.88 23.57
N GLN A 26 71.49 30.59 22.29
CA GLN A 26 70.62 29.80 21.42
C GLN A 26 70.35 28.39 21.97
N ARG A 27 71.35 27.75 22.59
CA ARG A 27 71.19 26.41 23.19
C ARG A 27 70.32 26.45 24.45
N VAL A 28 70.43 27.50 25.25
CA VAL A 28 69.58 27.73 26.42
C VAL A 28 68.14 27.99 25.99
N GLU A 29 67.92 28.81 24.95
CA GLU A 29 66.57 29.03 24.39
C GLU A 29 65.96 27.74 23.85
N ALA A 30 66.73 26.92 23.13
CA ALA A 30 66.26 25.64 22.61
C ALA A 30 65.89 24.65 23.74
N LEU A 31 66.71 24.57 24.80
CA LEU A 31 66.41 23.73 25.96
C LEU A 31 65.19 24.26 26.75
N HIS A 32 65.03 25.58 26.84
CA HIS A 32 63.84 26.19 27.45
C HIS A 32 62.59 25.82 26.66
N ALA A 33 62.63 25.94 25.32
CA ALA A 33 61.51 25.55 24.46
C ALA A 33 61.15 24.06 24.62
N GLN A 34 62.15 23.17 24.69
CA GLN A 34 61.93 21.75 24.95
C GLN A 34 61.32 21.49 26.33
N MET A 35 61.79 22.17 27.37
CA MET A 35 61.24 22.06 28.73
C MET A 35 59.77 22.52 28.77
N VAL A 36 59.43 23.62 28.09
CA VAL A 36 58.03 24.09 28.00
C VAL A 36 57.16 23.06 27.27
N SER A 37 57.64 22.47 26.17
CA SER A 37 56.91 21.42 25.44
C SER A 37 56.67 20.18 26.31
N LEU A 38 57.71 19.68 26.99
CA LEU A 38 57.60 18.51 27.87
C LEU A 38 56.69 18.78 29.08
N THR A 39 56.71 20.00 29.61
CA THR A 39 55.80 20.38 30.71
C THR A 39 54.35 20.35 30.24
N LYS A 40 54.07 20.85 29.03
CA LYS A 40 52.74 20.79 28.43
C LYS A 40 52.28 19.33 28.22
N GLU A 41 53.13 18.48 27.65
CA GLU A 41 52.81 17.05 27.46
C GLU A 41 52.56 16.34 28.81
N TYR A 42 53.34 16.66 29.83
CA TYR A 42 53.14 16.15 31.19
C TYR A 42 51.80 16.59 31.78
N ASP A 43 51.43 17.87 31.65
CA ASP A 43 50.17 18.39 32.15
C ASP A 43 48.96 17.76 31.43
N GLU A 44 49.06 17.55 30.11
CA GLU A 44 48.04 16.84 29.31
C GLU A 44 47.90 15.38 29.74
N ALA A 45 49.02 14.67 29.90
CA ALA A 45 49.03 13.28 30.36
C ALA A 45 48.48 13.16 31.80
N LYS A 46 48.84 14.08 32.68
CA LYS A 46 48.34 14.14 34.05
C LYS A 46 46.82 14.36 34.08
N ALA A 47 46.31 15.31 33.28
CA ALA A 47 44.88 15.55 33.18
C ALA A 47 44.11 14.32 32.66
N ALA A 48 44.69 13.59 31.70
CA ALA A 48 44.11 12.34 31.20
C ALA A 48 44.06 11.24 32.26
N VAL A 49 45.13 11.07 33.05
CA VAL A 49 45.16 10.10 34.17
C VAL A 49 44.12 10.47 35.23
N GLU A 50 44.04 11.74 35.63
CA GLU A 50 43.03 12.20 36.59
C GLU A 50 41.60 11.96 36.08
N GLN A 51 41.36 12.09 34.77
CA GLN A 51 40.07 11.75 34.16
C GLN A 51 39.79 10.24 34.23
N MET A 52 40.76 9.40 33.88
CA MET A 52 40.62 7.94 33.97
C MET A 52 40.36 7.48 35.41
N GLU A 53 41.00 8.11 36.41
CA GLU A 53 40.76 7.81 37.82
C GLU A 53 39.33 8.15 38.25
N ARG A 54 38.79 9.31 37.80
CA ARG A 54 37.38 9.68 38.01
C ARG A 54 36.43 8.68 37.38
N ASP A 55 36.68 8.30 36.13
CA ASP A 55 35.85 7.33 35.41
C ASP A 55 35.89 5.95 36.07
N LEU A 56 37.07 5.51 36.52
CA LEU A 56 37.24 4.24 37.24
C LEU A 56 36.51 4.26 38.59
N ALA A 57 36.55 5.38 39.32
CA ALA A 57 35.82 5.53 40.57
C ALA A 57 34.29 5.46 40.36
N LEU A 58 33.79 6.10 39.30
CA LEU A 58 32.37 6.02 38.91
C LEU A 58 31.99 4.57 38.54
N LEU A 59 32.80 3.89 37.73
CA LEU A 59 32.56 2.49 37.34
C LEU A 59 32.57 1.54 38.55
N ARG A 60 33.48 1.74 39.51
CA ARG A 60 33.49 0.95 40.77
C ARG A 60 32.21 1.16 41.57
N THR A 61 31.77 2.41 41.70
CA THR A 61 30.53 2.76 42.41
C THR A 61 29.31 2.13 41.73
N ASN A 62 29.25 2.20 40.39
CA ASN A 62 28.19 1.57 39.61
C ASN A 62 28.20 0.04 39.76
N LEU A 63 29.39 -0.58 39.73
CA LEU A 63 29.52 -2.02 39.91
C LEU A 63 29.08 -2.47 41.32
N GLU A 64 29.43 -1.72 42.36
CA GLU A 64 28.96 -2.00 43.72
C GLU A 64 27.44 -1.85 43.86
N SER A 65 26.86 -0.83 43.21
CA SER A 65 25.42 -0.64 43.14
C SER A 65 24.73 -1.83 42.44
N LEU A 66 25.26 -2.27 41.30
CA LEU A 66 24.75 -3.44 40.57
C LEU A 66 24.87 -4.73 41.38
N ARG A 67 25.99 -4.95 42.10
CA ARG A 67 26.16 -6.10 43.00
C ARG A 67 25.15 -6.13 44.15
N LYS A 68 24.64 -4.96 44.57
CA LYS A 68 23.63 -4.84 45.63
C LYS A 68 22.20 -5.02 45.10
N GLN A 69 21.96 -4.93 43.78
CA GLN A 69 20.65 -5.21 43.21
C GLN A 69 20.33 -6.70 43.32
N ARG A 70 19.25 -7.01 44.04
CA ARG A 70 18.72 -8.38 44.12
C ARG A 70 17.80 -8.66 42.93
N VAL A 71 17.84 -9.89 42.42
CA VAL A 71 16.83 -10.39 41.47
C VAL A 71 15.47 -10.25 42.13
N ARG A 72 14.58 -9.48 41.50
CA ARG A 72 13.21 -9.25 41.96
C ARG A 72 12.24 -9.55 40.84
N ILE A 73 11.06 -10.02 41.22
CA ILE A 73 9.94 -10.14 40.29
C ILE A 73 9.51 -8.72 39.93
N GLN A 74 9.54 -8.41 38.65
CA GLN A 74 8.98 -7.19 38.09
C GLN A 74 7.54 -7.49 37.70
N GLN A 75 6.60 -6.70 38.18
CA GLN A 75 5.18 -6.86 37.87
C GLN A 75 4.60 -5.54 37.42
N ILE A 76 4.04 -5.54 36.22
CA ILE A 76 3.22 -4.48 35.67
C ILE A 76 1.77 -4.86 35.93
N LEU A 77 1.04 -3.95 36.59
CA LEU A 77 -0.40 -4.07 36.79
C LEU A 77 -1.08 -3.04 35.88
N VAL A 78 -1.70 -3.53 34.81
CA VAL A 78 -2.53 -2.70 33.94
C VAL A 78 -3.97 -2.85 34.38
N GLU A 79 -4.37 -2.08 35.39
CA GLU A 79 -5.72 -2.15 35.96
C GLU A 79 -6.84 -1.99 34.92
N PRO A 80 -6.77 -1.03 33.96
CA PRO A 80 -7.84 -0.87 32.96
C PRO A 80 -8.02 -2.09 32.06
N LEU A 81 -6.94 -2.83 31.79
CA LEU A 81 -6.95 -4.05 30.99
C LEU A 81 -7.08 -5.32 31.86
N ARG A 82 -7.22 -5.15 33.18
CA ARG A 82 -7.22 -6.24 34.18
C ARG A 82 -6.06 -7.23 33.99
N THR A 83 -4.93 -6.73 33.51
CA THR A 83 -3.79 -7.52 33.09
C THR A 83 -2.69 -7.44 34.15
N VAL A 84 -2.16 -8.60 34.53
CA VAL A 84 -0.98 -8.72 35.39
C VAL A 84 0.13 -9.32 34.56
N ASP A 85 1.21 -8.58 34.36
CA ASP A 85 2.31 -8.97 33.49
C ASP A 85 3.63 -8.96 34.23
N ARG A 86 4.37 -10.08 34.17
CA ARG A 86 5.67 -10.27 34.80
C ARG A 86 6.76 -10.59 33.80
N CYS A 87 6.52 -10.41 32.49
CA CYS A 87 7.46 -10.74 31.42
C CYS A 87 8.78 -9.97 31.58
N THR A 88 8.71 -8.73 32.05
CA THR A 88 9.89 -7.89 32.36
C THR A 88 10.73 -8.39 33.52
N THR A 89 10.32 -9.45 34.23
CA THR A 89 11.20 -10.16 35.19
C THR A 89 12.36 -10.85 34.48
N CYS A 90 12.10 -11.41 33.29
CA CYS A 90 13.12 -12.04 32.46
C CYS A 90 13.59 -11.09 31.35
N HIS A 91 12.65 -10.36 30.73
CA HIS A 91 12.90 -9.43 29.62
C HIS A 91 13.30 -8.02 30.12
N LEU A 92 14.36 -7.95 30.93
CA LEU A 92 14.75 -6.77 31.72
C LEU A 92 15.12 -5.51 30.92
N GLY A 93 15.49 -5.67 29.64
CA GLY A 93 15.90 -4.57 28.77
C GLY A 93 14.87 -4.22 27.69
N ILE A 94 13.70 -4.88 27.66
CA ILE A 94 12.77 -4.83 26.52
C ILE A 94 12.28 -3.41 26.19
N ASP A 95 12.21 -2.55 27.20
CA ASP A 95 11.79 -1.15 27.18
C ASP A 95 12.97 -0.15 27.20
N LYS A 96 14.22 -0.62 27.12
CA LYS A 96 15.41 0.21 27.29
C LYS A 96 16.26 0.22 26.02
N LYS A 97 16.06 1.24 25.19
CA LYS A 97 16.75 1.39 23.88
C LYS A 97 18.27 1.19 23.93
N ASP A 98 18.92 1.51 25.05
CA ASP A 98 20.37 1.39 25.23
C ASP A 98 20.86 -0.07 25.39
N PHE A 99 19.96 -1.07 25.44
CA PHE A 99 20.29 -2.50 25.53
C PHE A 99 20.39 -3.18 24.15
N ASP A 100 21.10 -2.56 23.19
CA ASP A 100 21.32 -3.06 21.82
C ASP A 100 22.67 -3.79 21.62
N ASP A 101 23.41 -4.04 22.69
CA ASP A 101 24.73 -4.69 22.55
C ASP A 101 24.59 -6.15 22.01
N PRO A 102 25.21 -6.49 20.87
CA PRO A 102 25.22 -7.84 20.33
C PRO A 102 25.81 -8.92 21.26
N GLN A 103 26.57 -8.53 22.30
CA GLN A 103 27.13 -9.42 23.31
C GLN A 103 26.11 -9.77 24.42
N VAL A 104 25.05 -8.97 24.58
CA VAL A 104 23.98 -9.23 25.56
C VAL A 104 23.07 -10.33 25.04
N PRO A 105 22.70 -11.36 25.84
CA PRO A 105 21.72 -12.36 25.41
C PRO A 105 20.40 -11.75 24.96
N LEU A 106 19.80 -12.28 23.88
CA LEU A 106 18.57 -11.74 23.27
C LEU A 106 17.43 -11.46 24.25
N VAL A 107 17.30 -12.27 25.31
CA VAL A 107 16.27 -12.11 26.34
C VAL A 107 16.38 -10.79 27.09
N PHE A 108 17.59 -10.23 27.23
CA PHE A 108 17.85 -8.98 27.97
C PHE A 108 17.97 -7.76 27.07
N ARG A 109 17.80 -7.91 25.75
CA ARG A 109 17.83 -6.78 24.82
C ARG A 109 16.49 -6.06 24.77
N TYR A 110 16.53 -4.85 24.23
CA TYR A 110 15.36 -4.06 23.90
C TYR A 110 14.53 -4.66 22.77
N HIS A 111 13.29 -4.18 22.67
CA HIS A 111 12.35 -4.67 21.67
C HIS A 111 12.88 -4.40 20.25
N PRO A 112 12.97 -5.40 19.36
CA PRO A 112 13.51 -5.22 18.00
C PRO A 112 12.77 -4.16 17.16
N ARG A 113 11.53 -3.85 17.54
CA ARG A 113 10.70 -2.80 16.94
C ARG A 113 10.32 -1.73 17.95
N TYR A 114 11.31 -1.26 18.71
CA TYR A 114 11.11 -0.28 19.78
C TYR A 114 10.44 1.01 19.28
N GLU A 115 11.01 1.64 18.25
CA GLU A 115 10.50 2.93 17.73
C GLU A 115 9.07 2.84 17.20
N GLU A 116 8.71 1.69 16.62
CA GLU A 116 7.41 1.54 15.98
C GLU A 116 6.33 1.08 16.97
N LEU A 117 6.68 0.19 17.90
CA LEU A 117 5.72 -0.45 18.81
C LEU A 117 5.85 0.04 20.26
N ILE A 118 7.04 0.01 20.87
CA ILE A 118 7.17 0.33 22.30
C ILE A 118 7.09 1.83 22.56
N ALA A 119 7.68 2.66 21.68
CA ALA A 119 7.60 4.11 21.79
C ALA A 119 6.16 4.63 21.68
N THR A 120 5.30 3.90 20.96
CA THR A 120 3.87 4.22 20.79
C THR A 120 2.97 3.47 21.77
N HIS A 121 3.38 2.29 22.22
CA HIS A 121 2.68 1.40 23.16
C HIS A 121 3.59 1.06 24.35
N PRO A 122 3.78 1.99 25.31
CA PRO A 122 4.64 1.75 26.46
C PRO A 122 4.12 0.57 27.30
N ILE A 123 5.00 -0.35 27.67
CA ILE A 123 4.63 -1.62 28.31
C ILE A 123 4.00 -1.42 29.70
N GLU A 124 4.26 -0.30 30.36
CA GLU A 124 3.65 0.06 31.65
C GLU A 124 2.15 0.32 31.49
N ARG A 125 1.73 0.74 30.30
CA ARG A 125 0.33 1.00 29.96
C ARG A 125 -0.35 -0.21 29.34
N PHE A 126 0.34 -0.97 28.50
CA PHE A 126 -0.29 -2.05 27.73
C PHE A 126 0.02 -3.45 28.25
N GLY A 127 1.12 -3.64 28.96
CA GLY A 127 1.68 -4.97 29.24
C GLY A 127 2.20 -5.66 27.97
N CYS A 128 2.83 -6.82 28.13
CA CYS A 128 3.29 -7.66 27.01
C CYS A 128 2.20 -8.62 26.53
N THR A 129 1.37 -9.14 27.45
CA THR A 129 0.33 -10.13 27.11
C THR A 129 -0.86 -9.57 26.34
N SER A 130 -1.05 -8.26 26.30
CA SER A 130 -2.07 -7.64 25.43
C SER A 130 -1.73 -7.83 23.95
N CYS A 131 -0.45 -7.74 23.58
CA CYS A 131 0.01 -7.94 22.21
C CYS A 131 0.37 -9.41 21.92
N HIS A 132 1.06 -10.08 22.85
CA HIS A 132 1.62 -11.42 22.64
C HIS A 132 0.74 -12.56 23.18
N ARG A 133 -0.31 -12.25 23.94
CA ARG A 133 -1.08 -13.21 24.73
C ARG A 133 -0.17 -13.98 25.71
N GLY A 134 -0.61 -15.12 26.20
CA GLY A 134 0.15 -15.93 27.17
C GLY A 134 -0.18 -15.60 28.63
N GLN A 135 0.66 -16.12 29.53
CA GLN A 135 0.36 -16.11 30.97
C GLN A 135 1.26 -15.11 31.69
N GLY A 136 0.81 -13.85 31.75
CA GLY A 136 1.60 -12.76 32.34
C GLY A 136 1.91 -12.95 33.83
N ARG A 137 1.16 -13.81 34.54
CA ARG A 137 1.42 -14.13 35.96
C ARG A 137 2.49 -15.18 36.18
N ALA A 138 2.83 -15.96 35.15
CA ALA A 138 3.76 -17.07 35.27
C ALA A 138 5.21 -16.58 35.42
N LEU A 139 6.01 -17.35 36.15
CA LEU A 139 7.45 -17.10 36.37
C LEU A 139 8.35 -18.18 35.77
N GLY A 140 7.76 -19.27 35.27
CA GLY A 140 8.46 -20.31 34.53
C GLY A 140 8.28 -20.11 33.03
N LYS A 141 9.35 -20.31 32.26
CA LYS A 141 9.36 -20.16 30.79
C LYS A 141 8.20 -20.91 30.12
N ASP A 142 8.02 -22.19 30.44
CA ASP A 142 6.99 -23.02 29.80
C ASP A 142 5.58 -22.63 30.24
N ALA A 143 5.41 -22.16 31.47
CA ALA A 143 4.12 -21.68 31.93
C ALA A 143 3.76 -20.32 31.30
N ALA A 144 4.74 -19.44 31.05
CA ALA A 144 4.54 -18.11 30.47
C ALA A 144 4.33 -18.14 28.96
N HIS A 145 5.16 -18.88 28.22
CA HIS A 145 5.16 -18.94 26.75
C HIS A 145 4.47 -20.19 26.19
N GLY A 146 4.32 -21.24 26.98
CA GLY A 146 3.79 -22.52 26.50
C GLY A 146 2.27 -22.54 26.42
N PHE A 147 1.78 -23.56 25.72
CA PHE A 147 0.37 -23.90 25.70
C PHE A 147 -0.01 -24.57 27.03
N GLN A 148 -0.89 -23.92 27.79
CA GLN A 148 -1.52 -24.51 28.97
C GLN A 148 -2.94 -24.94 28.58
N LYS A 149 -3.22 -26.22 28.77
CA LYS A 149 -4.56 -26.79 28.53
C LYS A 149 -5.54 -26.01 29.43
N HIS A 150 -6.61 -25.46 28.83
CA HIS A 150 -7.63 -24.60 29.47
C HIS A 150 -7.28 -23.12 29.66
N TRP A 151 -6.15 -22.62 29.14
CA TRP A 151 -5.93 -21.18 29.13
C TRP A 151 -6.66 -20.51 27.96
N GLU A 152 -7.39 -19.43 28.23
CA GLU A 152 -8.25 -18.75 27.24
C GLU A 152 -7.44 -18.03 26.14
N LYS A 153 -6.27 -17.48 26.52
CA LYS A 153 -5.41 -16.65 25.66
C LYS A 153 -3.98 -17.18 25.60
N PRO A 154 -3.73 -18.38 25.04
CA PRO A 154 -2.38 -18.92 24.89
C PRO A 154 -1.49 -17.94 24.10
N PHE A 155 -0.20 -18.02 24.37
CA PHE A 155 0.83 -17.19 23.73
C PHE A 155 0.78 -17.35 22.21
N LEU A 156 0.84 -16.24 21.48
CA LEU A 156 0.87 -16.26 20.02
C LEU A 156 2.25 -16.69 19.51
N PRO A 157 2.36 -17.77 18.72
CA PRO A 157 3.59 -18.13 18.04
C PRO A 157 4.15 -16.98 17.21
N LYS A 158 5.47 -17.01 16.93
CA LYS A 158 6.18 -15.92 16.27
C LYS A 158 5.48 -15.46 14.99
N GLU A 159 4.96 -16.39 14.20
CA GLU A 159 4.31 -16.11 12.92
C GLU A 159 2.97 -15.35 13.05
N TYR A 160 2.30 -15.45 14.21
CA TYR A 160 0.94 -14.95 14.44
C TYR A 160 0.87 -13.80 15.45
N ARG A 161 2.01 -13.30 15.95
CA ARG A 161 2.04 -12.24 16.97
C ARG A 161 1.28 -10.98 16.57
N GLU A 162 1.21 -10.68 15.27
CA GLU A 162 0.47 -9.54 14.75
C GLU A 162 -1.06 -9.67 14.92
N ALA A 163 -1.59 -10.88 15.14
CA ALA A 163 -3.01 -11.09 15.40
C ALA A 163 -3.52 -10.28 16.61
N GLY A 164 -2.67 -10.12 17.63
CA GLY A 164 -3.01 -9.35 18.84
C GLY A 164 -3.24 -7.86 18.58
N CYS A 165 -2.67 -7.29 17.50
CA CYS A 165 -2.92 -5.88 17.14
C CYS A 165 -4.40 -5.63 16.88
N ASN A 166 -5.12 -6.63 16.39
CA ASN A 166 -6.54 -6.51 16.06
C ASN A 166 -7.46 -6.38 17.28
N ASP A 167 -6.98 -6.74 18.49
CA ASP A 167 -7.74 -6.59 19.73
C ASP A 167 -7.99 -5.09 20.05
N CYS A 168 -7.18 -4.16 19.51
CA CYS A 168 -7.35 -2.71 19.67
C CYS A 168 -7.57 -1.97 18.34
N HIS A 169 -7.07 -2.50 17.22
CA HIS A 169 -7.10 -1.87 15.89
C HIS A 169 -8.14 -2.51 14.95
N MET A 170 -9.28 -2.94 15.50
CA MET A 170 -10.31 -3.69 14.77
C MET A 170 -10.85 -2.93 13.54
N GLU A 171 -11.10 -1.63 13.67
CA GLU A 171 -11.69 -0.79 12.61
C GLU A 171 -10.73 -0.52 11.43
N GLN A 172 -9.42 -0.73 11.62
CA GLN A 172 -8.39 -0.41 10.63
C GLN A 172 -8.12 -1.59 9.69
N MET A 173 -8.11 -1.33 8.38
CA MET A 173 -7.64 -2.32 7.39
C MET A 173 -6.12 -2.37 7.33
N GLU A 174 -5.47 -1.21 7.30
CA GLU A 174 -4.02 -1.08 7.35
C GLU A 174 -3.58 -0.75 8.78
N ILE A 175 -2.76 -1.62 9.36
CA ILE A 175 -2.20 -1.39 10.69
C ILE A 175 -0.70 -1.20 10.54
N ARG A 176 -0.21 0.00 10.85
CA ARG A 176 1.22 0.30 10.87
C ARG A 176 1.91 -0.67 11.83
N GLY A 177 2.94 -1.35 11.34
CA GLY A 177 3.66 -2.33 12.14
C GLY A 177 3.01 -3.70 12.27
N ALA A 178 1.95 -3.98 11.50
CA ALA A 178 1.36 -5.31 11.40
C ALA A 178 1.07 -5.69 9.92
N PRO A 179 2.13 -5.77 9.07
CA PRO A 179 1.97 -6.04 7.64
C PRO A 179 1.39 -7.43 7.33
N ARG A 180 1.67 -8.47 8.12
CA ARG A 180 1.09 -9.82 7.94
C ARG A 180 -0.38 -9.86 8.31
N LEU A 181 -0.78 -9.21 9.40
CA LEU A 181 -2.20 -9.09 9.75
C LEU A 181 -2.96 -8.33 8.66
N THR A 182 -2.40 -7.22 8.21
CA THR A 182 -2.96 -6.39 7.12
C THR A 182 -3.13 -7.20 5.83
N ALA A 183 -2.08 -7.91 5.40
CA ALA A 183 -2.12 -8.82 4.25
C ALA A 183 -3.16 -9.94 4.43
N GLY A 184 -3.23 -10.53 5.63
CA GLY A 184 -4.21 -11.54 5.98
C GLY A 184 -5.65 -11.05 5.87
N LYS A 185 -5.96 -9.84 6.36
CA LYS A 185 -7.28 -9.20 6.25
C LYS A 185 -7.67 -8.98 4.78
N ARG A 186 -6.74 -8.45 3.97
CA ARG A 186 -6.95 -8.24 2.52
C ARG A 186 -7.20 -9.55 1.77
N LEU A 187 -6.39 -10.58 2.08
CA LEU A 187 -6.51 -11.90 1.49
C LEU A 187 -7.83 -12.58 1.88
N PHE A 188 -8.20 -12.52 3.16
CA PHE A 188 -9.47 -13.04 3.68
C PHE A 188 -10.67 -12.38 2.98
N GLN A 189 -10.66 -11.06 2.82
CA GLN A 189 -11.71 -10.31 2.13
C GLN A 189 -11.79 -10.72 0.66
N GLY A 190 -10.68 -10.70 -0.08
CA GLY A 190 -10.75 -10.84 -1.52
C GLY A 190 -10.76 -12.28 -2.05
N LEU A 191 -10.47 -13.29 -1.21
CA LEU A 191 -10.90 -14.68 -1.46
C LEU A 191 -12.42 -14.86 -1.29
N GLY A 192 -13.13 -13.87 -0.74
CA GLY A 192 -14.56 -13.92 -0.51
C GLY A 192 -14.95 -14.76 0.72
N CYS A 193 -14.06 -14.95 1.69
CA CYS A 193 -14.35 -15.73 2.90
C CYS A 193 -15.58 -15.18 3.64
N VAL A 194 -15.71 -13.84 3.64
CA VAL A 194 -16.83 -13.04 4.18
C VAL A 194 -18.18 -13.31 3.52
N GLY A 195 -18.19 -13.89 2.31
CA GLY A 195 -19.41 -14.31 1.62
C GLY A 195 -20.06 -15.55 2.23
N CYS A 196 -19.27 -16.36 2.96
CA CYS A 196 -19.77 -17.51 3.72
C CYS A 196 -19.67 -17.30 5.23
N HIS A 197 -18.67 -16.58 5.72
CA HIS A 197 -18.41 -16.40 7.15
C HIS A 197 -18.81 -15.00 7.62
N ASP A 198 -19.35 -14.91 8.83
CA ASP A 198 -19.43 -13.65 9.54
C ASP A 198 -18.06 -13.33 10.17
N ALA A 199 -17.62 -12.08 10.00
CA ALA A 199 -16.35 -11.61 10.51
C ALA A 199 -16.44 -10.08 10.74
N PRO A 200 -15.89 -9.57 11.86
CA PRO A 200 -16.04 -8.19 12.26
C PRO A 200 -15.28 -7.28 11.30
N GLY A 201 -15.83 -6.11 11.02
CA GLY A 201 -15.20 -5.12 10.13
C GLY A 201 -15.39 -5.36 8.62
N PHE A 202 -16.16 -6.39 8.24
CA PHE A 202 -16.40 -6.81 6.84
C PHE A 202 -17.88 -6.78 6.40
N ASP A 203 -18.71 -5.96 7.05
CA ASP A 203 -20.17 -5.97 6.89
C ASP A 203 -20.69 -5.55 5.49
N ASN A 204 -19.83 -4.96 4.65
CA ASN A 204 -20.17 -4.52 3.30
C ASN A 204 -19.09 -4.97 2.29
N HIS A 205 -19.09 -6.26 1.96
CA HIS A 205 -18.13 -6.85 1.04
C HIS A 205 -18.72 -7.08 -0.35
N TYR A 206 -17.89 -6.89 -1.37
CA TYR A 206 -18.24 -7.26 -2.74
C TYR A 206 -18.17 -8.78 -2.91
N LYS A 207 -19.00 -9.29 -3.81
CA LYS A 207 -18.92 -10.68 -4.26
C LYS A 207 -17.59 -10.92 -5.00
N ALA A 208 -16.81 -11.88 -4.53
CA ALA A 208 -15.47 -12.15 -5.05
C ALA A 208 -15.51 -12.82 -6.44
N GLY A 209 -16.53 -13.64 -6.70
CA GLY A 209 -16.75 -14.33 -7.97
C GLY A 209 -17.45 -13.45 -9.01
N PRO A 210 -17.28 -13.75 -10.32
CA PRO A 210 -18.00 -13.07 -11.38
C PRO A 210 -19.52 -13.26 -11.26
N SER A 211 -20.30 -12.30 -11.76
CA SER A 211 -21.74 -12.49 -11.93
C SER A 211 -22.03 -13.70 -12.83
N LEU A 212 -23.02 -14.50 -12.43
CA LEU A 212 -23.53 -15.65 -13.18
C LEU A 212 -24.91 -15.37 -13.80
N GLU A 213 -25.41 -14.13 -13.69
CA GLU A 213 -26.71 -13.71 -14.24
C GLU A 213 -26.86 -14.00 -15.73
N PHE A 214 -25.78 -13.86 -16.50
CA PHE A 214 -25.75 -14.08 -17.95
C PHE A 214 -24.68 -15.11 -18.33
N VAL A 215 -24.56 -16.19 -17.55
CA VAL A 215 -23.51 -17.19 -17.76
C VAL A 215 -23.62 -17.89 -19.12
N ALA A 216 -24.84 -18.15 -19.60
CA ALA A 216 -25.10 -18.82 -20.88
C ALA A 216 -24.67 -17.99 -22.11
N SER A 217 -24.57 -16.67 -21.97
CA SER A 217 -24.10 -15.77 -23.03
C SER A 217 -22.58 -15.80 -23.21
N LYS A 218 -21.86 -16.36 -22.23
CA LYS A 218 -20.40 -16.31 -22.15
C LYS A 218 -19.75 -17.68 -22.31
N LEU A 219 -20.29 -18.69 -21.65
CA LEU A 219 -19.69 -20.02 -21.49
C LEU A 219 -20.54 -21.11 -22.14
N THR A 220 -19.93 -22.22 -22.50
CA THR A 220 -20.67 -23.45 -22.84
C THR A 220 -20.95 -24.28 -21.58
N PRO A 221 -22.03 -25.09 -21.57
CA PRO A 221 -22.33 -25.98 -20.46
C PRO A 221 -21.19 -26.95 -20.14
N GLU A 222 -20.52 -27.47 -21.17
CA GLU A 222 -19.43 -28.44 -21.04
C GLU A 222 -18.21 -27.80 -20.37
N TRP A 223 -17.90 -26.54 -20.73
CA TRP A 223 -16.84 -25.80 -20.08
C TRP A 223 -17.19 -25.53 -18.60
N ALA A 224 -18.43 -25.13 -18.31
CA ALA A 224 -18.88 -24.86 -16.95
C ALA A 224 -18.83 -26.13 -16.07
N PHE A 225 -19.22 -27.28 -16.63
CA PHE A 225 -19.11 -28.58 -15.97
C PHE A 225 -17.65 -28.88 -15.58
N ALA A 226 -16.75 -28.82 -16.56
CA ALA A 226 -15.33 -29.10 -16.33
C ALA A 226 -14.70 -28.14 -15.30
N TRP A 227 -15.08 -26.86 -15.36
CA TRP A 227 -14.63 -25.85 -14.40
C TRP A 227 -15.11 -26.13 -12.97
N LEU A 228 -16.34 -26.60 -12.78
CA LEU A 228 -16.87 -26.95 -11.45
C LEU A 228 -16.23 -28.21 -10.87
N LYS A 229 -15.82 -29.15 -11.73
CA LYS A 229 -15.13 -30.38 -11.32
C LYS A 229 -13.72 -30.11 -10.79
N ASP A 230 -12.92 -29.38 -11.56
CA ASP A 230 -11.56 -29.00 -11.16
C ASP A 230 -11.14 -27.67 -11.81
N PRO A 231 -11.37 -26.53 -11.14
CA PRO A 231 -10.98 -25.22 -11.68
C PRO A 231 -9.45 -25.06 -11.72
N HIS A 232 -8.71 -25.75 -10.84
CA HIS A 232 -7.25 -25.64 -10.74
C HIS A 232 -6.52 -26.41 -11.85
N ALA A 233 -7.14 -27.45 -12.42
CA ALA A 233 -6.65 -28.10 -13.64
C ALA A 233 -6.61 -27.13 -14.84
N PHE A 234 -7.58 -26.20 -14.92
CA PHE A 234 -7.61 -25.19 -15.96
C PHE A 234 -6.62 -24.06 -15.67
N TYR A 235 -6.76 -23.41 -14.50
CA TYR A 235 -5.88 -22.36 -14.01
C TYR A 235 -5.33 -22.74 -12.63
N PRO A 236 -4.05 -23.14 -12.51
CA PRO A 236 -3.47 -23.56 -11.23
C PRO A 236 -3.65 -22.53 -10.10
N ASN A 237 -3.51 -21.25 -10.43
CA ASN A 237 -3.61 -20.13 -9.50
C ASN A 237 -5.02 -19.50 -9.41
N THR A 238 -6.05 -20.19 -9.91
CA THR A 238 -7.44 -19.70 -9.75
C THR A 238 -7.82 -19.59 -8.28
N ARG A 239 -8.69 -18.62 -7.99
CA ARG A 239 -9.26 -18.44 -6.64
C ARG A 239 -10.62 -19.07 -6.47
N MET A 240 -11.22 -19.60 -7.55
CA MET A 240 -12.41 -20.44 -7.43
C MET A 240 -11.99 -21.74 -6.74
N PRO A 241 -12.50 -22.05 -5.55
CA PRO A 241 -12.05 -23.21 -4.81
C PRO A 241 -12.65 -24.50 -5.38
N GLN A 242 -12.04 -25.62 -5.02
CA GLN A 242 -12.50 -26.95 -5.37
C GLN A 242 -13.60 -27.42 -4.40
N PHE A 243 -14.79 -27.71 -4.95
CA PHE A 243 -15.95 -28.18 -4.19
C PHE A 243 -16.09 -29.71 -4.13
N PHE A 244 -15.22 -30.46 -4.83
CA PHE A 244 -15.22 -31.93 -4.90
C PHE A 244 -16.58 -32.53 -5.25
N LEU A 245 -17.24 -31.94 -6.26
CA LEU A 245 -18.57 -32.34 -6.69
C LEU A 245 -18.53 -33.69 -7.41
N SER A 246 -19.57 -34.51 -7.23
CA SER A 246 -19.82 -35.65 -8.13
C SER A 246 -20.19 -35.17 -9.55
N ASP A 247 -20.22 -36.08 -10.52
CA ASP A 247 -20.63 -35.72 -11.88
C ASP A 247 -22.10 -35.32 -11.93
N GLU A 248 -22.95 -35.99 -11.17
CA GLU A 248 -24.38 -35.67 -11.05
C GLU A 248 -24.59 -34.31 -10.37
N GLU A 249 -23.79 -33.99 -9.33
CA GLU A 249 -23.87 -32.69 -8.67
C GLU A 249 -23.42 -31.56 -9.60
N ALA A 250 -22.32 -31.75 -10.33
CA ALA A 250 -21.82 -30.76 -11.29
C ALA A 250 -22.81 -30.57 -12.45
N GLU A 251 -23.36 -31.65 -13.01
CA GLU A 251 -24.42 -31.61 -14.05
C GLU A 251 -25.62 -30.80 -13.55
N ALA A 252 -26.12 -31.11 -12.36
CA ALA A 252 -27.27 -30.45 -11.78
C ALA A 252 -27.05 -28.94 -11.59
N ILE A 253 -25.89 -28.55 -11.04
CA ILE A 253 -25.54 -27.13 -10.87
C ILE A 253 -25.47 -26.42 -12.23
N VAL A 254 -24.84 -27.03 -13.24
CA VAL A 254 -24.77 -26.45 -14.60
C VAL A 254 -26.17 -26.29 -15.19
N ALA A 255 -27.01 -27.31 -15.11
CA ALA A 255 -28.39 -27.26 -15.61
C ALA A 255 -29.17 -26.09 -14.98
N PHE A 256 -29.07 -25.93 -13.66
CA PHE A 256 -29.69 -24.80 -12.96
C PHE A 256 -29.14 -23.45 -13.42
N LEU A 257 -27.81 -23.27 -13.42
CA LEU A 257 -27.19 -22.00 -13.79
C LEU A 257 -27.53 -21.57 -15.22
N PHE A 258 -27.58 -22.51 -16.16
CA PHE A 258 -27.94 -22.23 -17.55
C PHE A 258 -29.45 -22.00 -17.72
N SER A 259 -30.30 -22.70 -16.97
CA SER A 259 -31.75 -22.49 -16.98
C SER A 259 -32.14 -21.15 -16.34
N ALA A 260 -31.41 -20.70 -15.31
CA ALA A 260 -31.65 -19.44 -14.62
C ALA A 260 -30.97 -18.23 -15.30
N SER A 261 -30.06 -18.49 -16.26
CA SER A 261 -29.35 -17.43 -16.98
C SER A 261 -30.31 -16.54 -17.76
N GLY A 262 -30.16 -15.24 -17.60
CA GLY A 262 -30.81 -14.25 -18.46
C GLY A 262 -30.36 -14.38 -19.92
N LEU A 263 -31.23 -13.91 -20.82
CA LEU A 263 -30.96 -13.85 -22.26
C LEU A 263 -30.27 -12.53 -22.60
N GLN A 264 -28.96 -12.56 -22.82
CA GLN A 264 -28.23 -11.43 -23.41
C GLN A 264 -27.47 -11.89 -24.65
N VAL A 265 -27.86 -11.36 -25.82
CA VAL A 265 -27.25 -11.72 -27.10
C VAL A 265 -26.36 -10.57 -27.56
N TYR A 266 -25.13 -10.91 -27.96
CA TYR A 266 -24.17 -9.94 -28.49
C TYR A 266 -24.11 -10.06 -30.02
N PRO A 267 -24.27 -8.94 -30.75
CA PRO A 267 -24.04 -8.92 -32.18
C PRO A 267 -22.61 -9.39 -32.50
N GLN A 268 -22.45 -10.14 -33.60
CA GLN A 268 -21.11 -10.54 -34.05
C GLN A 268 -20.34 -9.29 -34.48
N PRO A 269 -19.13 -9.06 -33.95
CA PRO A 269 -18.30 -7.93 -34.35
C PRO A 269 -17.71 -8.16 -35.74
N ASP A 270 -17.52 -7.07 -36.49
CA ASP A 270 -16.65 -7.10 -37.65
C ASP A 270 -15.19 -7.14 -37.20
N LEU A 271 -14.54 -8.28 -37.40
CA LEU A 271 -13.12 -8.50 -37.07
C LEU A 271 -12.24 -8.57 -38.32
N SER A 272 -12.75 -8.21 -39.50
CA SER A 272 -12.03 -8.35 -40.78
C SER A 272 -10.73 -7.55 -40.84
N GLN A 273 -10.69 -6.39 -40.17
CA GLN A 273 -9.51 -5.50 -40.09
C GLN A 273 -8.70 -5.68 -38.79
N ALA A 274 -9.09 -6.62 -37.93
CA ALA A 274 -8.45 -6.82 -36.64
C ALA A 274 -7.06 -7.46 -36.77
N ASN A 275 -6.08 -6.95 -36.03
CA ASN A 275 -4.70 -7.43 -36.07
C ASN A 275 -4.21 -7.87 -34.67
N PRO A 276 -3.85 -9.14 -34.47
CA PRO A 276 -3.44 -9.65 -33.16
C PRO A 276 -2.11 -9.08 -32.65
N ARG A 277 -1.19 -8.66 -33.55
CA ARG A 277 0.07 -8.01 -33.13
C ARG A 277 -0.21 -6.63 -32.55
N ARG A 278 -1.07 -5.85 -33.21
CA ARG A 278 -1.57 -4.57 -32.68
C ARG A 278 -2.32 -4.78 -31.37
N GLY A 279 -3.14 -5.84 -31.29
CA GLY A 279 -3.87 -6.22 -30.08
C GLY A 279 -2.95 -6.47 -28.89
N LYS A 280 -1.82 -7.17 -29.11
CA LYS A 280 -0.79 -7.36 -28.09
C LYS A 280 -0.18 -6.04 -27.63
N THR A 281 0.27 -5.20 -28.55
CA THR A 281 0.86 -3.89 -28.21
C THR A 281 -0.13 -3.07 -27.39
N LEU A 282 -1.39 -2.99 -27.82
CA LEU A 282 -2.43 -2.29 -27.08
C LEU A 282 -2.63 -2.86 -25.67
N PHE A 283 -2.72 -4.19 -25.54
CA PHE A 283 -2.85 -4.84 -24.23
C PHE A 283 -1.72 -4.47 -23.27
N ASP A 284 -0.49 -4.41 -23.78
CA ASP A 284 0.71 -4.07 -23.02
C ASP A 284 0.76 -2.58 -22.63
N THR A 285 0.30 -1.68 -23.50
CA THR A 285 0.51 -0.23 -23.32
C THR A 285 -0.69 0.54 -22.78
N VAL A 286 -1.94 0.15 -23.10
CA VAL A 286 -3.13 0.93 -22.71
C VAL A 286 -3.52 0.76 -21.25
N GLY A 287 -2.95 -0.25 -20.56
CA GLY A 287 -3.10 -0.47 -19.12
C GLY A 287 -3.72 -1.81 -18.72
N CYS A 288 -4.00 -2.74 -19.65
CA CYS A 288 -4.60 -4.04 -19.31
C CYS A 288 -3.72 -4.84 -18.33
N ARG A 289 -2.39 -4.79 -18.49
CA ARG A 289 -1.42 -5.40 -17.56
C ARG A 289 -1.42 -4.83 -16.14
N GLY A 290 -2.08 -3.68 -15.92
CA GLY A 290 -2.29 -3.10 -14.59
C GLY A 290 -3.11 -3.99 -13.69
N CYS A 291 -3.99 -4.79 -14.29
CA CYS A 291 -4.89 -5.68 -13.58
C CYS A 291 -4.74 -7.14 -14.04
N HIS A 292 -4.62 -7.38 -15.35
CA HIS A 292 -4.67 -8.74 -15.90
C HIS A 292 -3.27 -9.34 -16.09
N PRO A 293 -2.94 -10.44 -15.40
CA PRO A 293 -1.79 -11.24 -15.77
C PRO A 293 -2.08 -11.99 -17.07
N LEU A 294 -1.02 -12.14 -17.87
CA LEU A 294 -1.01 -12.93 -19.09
C LEU A 294 0.38 -13.56 -19.22
N GLN A 295 0.46 -14.89 -19.19
CA GLN A 295 1.70 -15.60 -19.47
C GLN A 295 1.99 -15.47 -20.97
N ASP A 296 3.02 -14.71 -21.33
CA ASP A 296 3.62 -14.84 -22.65
C ASP A 296 4.27 -16.25 -22.72
N PRO A 297 4.18 -16.98 -23.86
CA PRO A 297 4.92 -18.24 -24.02
C PRO A 297 6.41 -17.99 -23.70
N PRO A 298 7.12 -18.96 -23.10
CA PRO A 298 8.43 -18.73 -22.50
C PRO A 298 9.37 -18.09 -23.52
N ARG A 299 9.70 -16.82 -23.29
CA ARG A 299 10.80 -16.11 -23.95
C ARG A 299 11.94 -16.01 -22.97
N LEU A 300 13.14 -16.23 -23.49
CA LEU A 300 14.43 -16.12 -22.82
C LEU A 300 14.42 -15.10 -21.67
N GLU A 301 14.94 -15.55 -20.52
CA GLU A 301 15.32 -14.72 -19.39
C GLU A 301 16.12 -13.51 -19.86
N LEU A 302 15.45 -12.37 -20.01
CA LEU A 302 16.09 -11.07 -19.97
C LEU A 302 16.08 -10.67 -18.50
N THR A 303 17.22 -10.87 -17.85
CA THR A 303 17.54 -10.24 -16.57
C THR A 303 17.52 -8.73 -16.77
N MET A 304 16.37 -8.13 -16.48
CA MET A 304 16.20 -6.69 -16.34
C MET A 304 16.69 -6.28 -14.94
N PRO A 305 17.52 -5.24 -14.79
CA PRO A 305 17.91 -4.73 -13.49
C PRO A 305 16.69 -4.12 -12.79
N ALA A 306 16.56 -4.42 -11.49
CA ALA A 306 15.49 -3.94 -10.63
C ALA A 306 15.50 -2.41 -10.53
N ALA A 307 14.42 -1.77 -10.97
CA ALA A 307 14.06 -0.42 -10.51
C ALA A 307 13.14 -0.55 -9.28
N PRO A 308 13.09 0.44 -8.38
CA PRO A 308 12.61 0.30 -7.01
C PRO A 308 11.08 0.34 -6.93
N ALA A 309 10.39 -0.60 -7.56
CA ALA A 309 9.07 -0.99 -7.10
C ALA A 309 9.31 -2.01 -5.98
N SER A 310 8.90 -1.69 -4.75
CA SER A 310 8.89 -2.68 -3.67
C SER A 310 8.22 -3.95 -4.19
N GLU A 311 8.88 -5.10 -4.09
CA GLU A 311 8.26 -6.38 -4.49
C GLU A 311 6.84 -6.45 -3.91
N PRO A 312 5.82 -6.88 -4.70
CA PRO A 312 4.47 -6.97 -4.19
C PRO A 312 4.46 -7.87 -2.96
N ARG A 313 4.12 -7.34 -1.79
CA ARG A 313 4.01 -8.19 -0.60
C ARG A 313 2.84 -9.17 -0.82
N PRO A 314 2.90 -10.41 -0.30
CA PRO A 314 1.77 -11.32 -0.34
C PRO A 314 0.51 -10.62 0.18
N GLY A 315 -0.57 -10.62 -0.61
CA GLY A 315 -1.82 -9.92 -0.27
C GLY A 315 -1.86 -8.43 -0.66
N ASP A 316 -0.85 -7.87 -1.34
CA ASP A 316 -0.81 -6.50 -1.91
C ASP A 316 -1.34 -6.39 -3.35
N GLN A 317 -1.62 -7.51 -4.02
CA GLN A 317 -2.28 -7.51 -5.33
C GLN A 317 -3.78 -7.81 -5.20
N PRO A 318 -4.67 -6.93 -5.69
CA PRO A 318 -6.10 -7.21 -5.69
C PRO A 318 -6.43 -8.33 -6.68
N PHE A 319 -7.53 -9.01 -6.41
CA PHE A 319 -7.93 -10.21 -7.13
C PHE A 319 -8.47 -9.88 -8.52
N VAL A 320 -7.74 -10.28 -9.56
CA VAL A 320 -8.11 -10.03 -10.97
C VAL A 320 -7.98 -11.32 -11.79
N PRO A 321 -8.83 -11.55 -12.82
CA PRO A 321 -8.75 -12.77 -13.62
C PRO A 321 -7.49 -12.86 -14.47
N ASP A 322 -6.87 -14.04 -14.45
CA ASP A 322 -5.83 -14.46 -15.40
C ASP A 322 -6.42 -14.69 -16.80
N LEU A 323 -5.83 -14.05 -17.80
CA LEU A 323 -6.30 -14.08 -19.19
C LEU A 323 -5.52 -15.06 -20.10
N SER A 324 -4.54 -15.79 -19.57
CA SER A 324 -3.63 -16.64 -20.34
C SER A 324 -4.33 -17.73 -21.17
N PHE A 325 -5.54 -18.15 -20.78
CA PHE A 325 -6.35 -19.14 -21.52
C PHE A 325 -7.77 -18.64 -21.81
N VAL A 326 -7.98 -17.31 -21.86
CA VAL A 326 -9.32 -16.74 -22.02
C VAL A 326 -9.99 -17.18 -23.33
N GLY A 327 -9.22 -17.33 -24.40
CA GLY A 327 -9.71 -17.75 -25.72
C GLY A 327 -10.27 -19.17 -25.77
N THR A 328 -10.01 -20.01 -24.76
CA THR A 328 -10.58 -21.35 -24.64
C THR A 328 -12.02 -21.34 -24.12
N LYS A 329 -12.45 -20.30 -23.38
CA LYS A 329 -13.73 -20.31 -22.66
C LYS A 329 -14.78 -19.32 -23.13
N VAL A 330 -14.39 -18.27 -23.86
CA VAL A 330 -15.31 -17.20 -24.28
C VAL A 330 -15.53 -17.22 -25.79
N ASN A 331 -16.66 -16.66 -26.23
CA ASN A 331 -16.93 -16.43 -27.65
C ASN A 331 -16.50 -15.00 -28.09
N PRO A 332 -16.25 -14.78 -29.40
CA PRO A 332 -15.78 -13.49 -29.92
C PRO A 332 -16.72 -12.33 -29.65
N ALA A 333 -18.04 -12.54 -29.82
CA ALA A 333 -19.04 -11.50 -29.64
C ALA A 333 -19.11 -10.99 -28.20
N TRP A 334 -19.11 -11.92 -27.23
CA TRP A 334 -19.04 -11.59 -25.82
C TRP A 334 -17.75 -10.86 -25.47
N LEU A 335 -16.59 -11.34 -25.93
CA LEU A 335 -15.30 -10.76 -25.55
C LEU A 335 -15.15 -9.33 -26.07
N TYR A 336 -15.53 -9.10 -27.34
CA TYR A 336 -15.53 -7.76 -27.92
C TYR A 336 -16.46 -6.80 -27.17
N ALA A 337 -17.70 -7.23 -26.90
CA ALA A 337 -18.67 -6.41 -26.17
C ALA A 337 -18.19 -6.09 -24.75
N TRP A 338 -17.69 -7.11 -24.04
CA TRP A 338 -17.17 -6.99 -22.68
C TRP A 338 -16.00 -6.01 -22.58
N ILE A 339 -15.02 -6.09 -23.48
CA ILE A 339 -13.85 -5.20 -23.47
C ILE A 339 -14.25 -3.75 -23.76
N ARG A 340 -15.30 -3.53 -24.56
CA ARG A 340 -15.79 -2.19 -24.89
C ARG A 340 -16.61 -1.53 -23.79
N ASN A 341 -17.45 -2.28 -23.08
CA ASN A 341 -18.27 -1.73 -22.00
C ASN A 341 -18.62 -2.82 -20.97
N PRO A 342 -17.71 -3.16 -20.04
CA PRO A 342 -17.95 -4.23 -19.07
C PRO A 342 -19.27 -4.09 -18.27
N LYS A 343 -19.73 -2.84 -18.04
CA LYS A 343 -20.95 -2.54 -17.29
C LYS A 343 -22.24 -2.99 -17.98
N HIS A 344 -22.25 -3.18 -19.31
CA HIS A 344 -23.43 -3.72 -20.00
C HIS A 344 -23.74 -5.17 -19.60
N TYR A 345 -22.75 -5.93 -19.12
CA TYR A 345 -22.89 -7.33 -18.69
C TYR A 345 -23.02 -7.42 -17.17
N ASN A 346 -22.24 -6.64 -16.42
CA ASN A 346 -22.35 -6.57 -14.97
C ASN A 346 -22.21 -5.11 -14.52
N PRO A 347 -23.32 -4.44 -14.11
CA PRO A 347 -23.29 -3.05 -13.66
C PRO A 347 -22.33 -2.78 -12.48
N GLN A 348 -22.07 -3.82 -11.67
CA GLN A 348 -21.20 -3.78 -10.49
C GLN A 348 -19.77 -4.29 -10.77
N THR A 349 -19.41 -4.54 -12.03
CA THR A 349 -18.08 -5.03 -12.40
C THR A 349 -16.97 -4.11 -11.91
N ARG A 350 -15.84 -4.72 -11.52
CA ARG A 350 -14.61 -4.00 -11.17
C ARG A 350 -13.77 -3.63 -12.39
N MET A 351 -14.03 -4.25 -13.55
CA MET A 351 -13.32 -3.91 -14.78
C MET A 351 -13.77 -2.51 -15.26
N PRO A 352 -12.85 -1.53 -15.31
CA PRO A 352 -13.19 -0.20 -15.77
C PRO A 352 -13.29 -0.13 -17.30
N ASP A 353 -13.83 0.99 -17.79
CA ASP A 353 -13.79 1.32 -19.21
C ASP A 353 -12.44 2.00 -19.56
N LEU A 354 -11.69 1.40 -20.50
CA LEU A 354 -10.42 1.93 -21.02
C LEU A 354 -10.61 2.83 -22.26
N ARG A 355 -11.86 3.12 -22.62
CA ARG A 355 -12.28 3.99 -23.72
C ARG A 355 -11.67 3.56 -25.05
N LEU A 356 -11.74 2.26 -25.32
CA LEU A 356 -11.20 1.67 -26.54
C LEU A 356 -12.08 2.02 -27.73
N THR A 357 -11.44 2.37 -28.85
CA THR A 357 -12.16 2.51 -30.13
C THR A 357 -12.67 1.13 -30.59
N PRO A 358 -13.67 1.08 -31.50
CA PRO A 358 -14.13 -0.19 -32.06
C PRO A 358 -12.98 -1.04 -32.63
N GLN A 359 -12.03 -0.40 -33.31
CA GLN A 359 -10.90 -1.09 -33.92
C GLN A 359 -9.88 -1.59 -32.88
N GLU A 360 -9.56 -0.78 -31.86
CA GLU A 360 -8.68 -1.22 -30.77
C GLU A 360 -9.27 -2.43 -30.03
N ALA A 361 -10.57 -2.39 -29.74
CA ALA A 361 -11.27 -3.51 -29.10
C ALA A 361 -11.26 -4.76 -29.99
N ALA A 362 -11.41 -4.61 -31.32
CA ALA A 362 -11.34 -5.71 -32.27
C ALA A 362 -9.94 -6.36 -32.29
N ASP A 363 -8.87 -5.56 -32.32
CA ASP A 363 -7.49 -6.05 -32.28
C ASP A 363 -7.18 -6.84 -31.00
N ILE A 364 -7.56 -6.28 -29.84
CA ILE A 364 -7.37 -6.95 -28.54
C ILE A 364 -8.19 -8.24 -28.49
N THR A 365 -9.42 -8.22 -29.03
CA THR A 365 -10.29 -9.41 -29.09
C THR A 365 -9.62 -10.55 -29.85
N VAL A 366 -9.12 -10.31 -31.07
CA VAL A 366 -8.46 -11.38 -31.85
C VAL A 366 -7.17 -11.86 -31.20
N TYR A 367 -6.41 -10.98 -30.53
CA TYR A 367 -5.23 -11.36 -29.76
C TYR A 367 -5.58 -12.27 -28.57
N LEU A 368 -6.60 -11.92 -27.78
CA LEU A 368 -7.03 -12.69 -26.62
C LEU A 368 -7.68 -14.03 -27.00
N LEU A 369 -8.37 -14.10 -28.14
CA LEU A 369 -8.92 -15.36 -28.67
C LEU A 369 -7.85 -16.39 -29.07
N GLN A 370 -6.61 -15.95 -29.32
CA GLN A 370 -5.46 -16.82 -29.56
C GLN A 370 -4.87 -17.39 -28.27
N GLN A 371 -5.21 -16.82 -27.11
CA GLN A 371 -4.74 -17.29 -25.79
C GLN A 371 -5.55 -18.52 -25.39
N ARG A 372 -5.20 -19.67 -25.96
CA ARG A 372 -5.88 -20.95 -25.78
C ARG A 372 -4.97 -21.97 -25.10
N LYS A 373 -5.55 -22.77 -24.21
CA LYS A 373 -4.92 -23.95 -23.64
C LYS A 373 -5.00 -25.09 -24.66
N ALA A 374 -3.88 -25.38 -25.33
CA ALA A 374 -3.81 -26.30 -26.47
C ALA A 374 -4.39 -27.70 -26.19
N ASP A 375 -4.12 -28.24 -25.00
CA ASP A 375 -4.50 -29.60 -24.62
C ASP A 375 -5.78 -29.67 -23.75
N TRP A 376 -6.58 -28.59 -23.70
CA TRP A 376 -7.80 -28.60 -22.90
C TRP A 376 -8.96 -29.30 -23.62
N GLN A 377 -9.11 -30.58 -23.34
CA GLN A 377 -10.24 -31.41 -23.79
C GLN A 377 -10.81 -32.21 -22.61
N PRO A 378 -11.60 -31.57 -21.73
CA PRO A 378 -12.17 -32.28 -20.59
C PRO A 378 -13.15 -33.36 -21.04
N SER A 379 -13.13 -34.50 -20.37
CA SER A 379 -14.17 -35.53 -20.52
C SER A 379 -15.45 -35.00 -19.86
N VAL A 380 -16.51 -34.84 -20.65
CA VAL A 380 -17.81 -34.33 -20.18
C VAL A 380 -18.89 -35.33 -20.57
N PRO A 381 -19.72 -35.80 -19.62
CA PRO A 381 -20.84 -36.67 -19.91
C PRO A 381 -21.93 -35.92 -20.71
N SER A 382 -22.90 -36.66 -21.23
CA SER A 382 -24.08 -36.02 -21.85
C SER A 382 -24.89 -35.30 -20.77
N LEU A 383 -25.00 -33.97 -20.87
CA LEU A 383 -25.63 -33.12 -19.84
C LEU A 383 -27.14 -32.95 -20.09
N ARG A 384 -27.97 -33.26 -19.09
CA ARG A 384 -29.45 -33.13 -19.11
C ARG A 384 -29.89 -31.73 -18.68
N LEU A 385 -29.50 -30.73 -19.45
CA LEU A 385 -29.68 -29.31 -19.09
C LEU A 385 -31.14 -28.84 -19.04
N LYS A 386 -32.06 -29.56 -19.67
CA LYS A 386 -33.49 -29.21 -19.75
C LYS A 386 -34.37 -30.05 -18.82
N ASP A 387 -33.79 -30.99 -18.08
CA ASP A 387 -34.52 -31.86 -17.18
C ASP A 387 -34.94 -31.09 -15.91
N PRO A 388 -36.25 -30.91 -15.64
CA PRO A 388 -36.73 -30.14 -14.49
C PRO A 388 -36.29 -30.71 -13.13
N GLU A 389 -36.07 -32.02 -13.01
CA GLU A 389 -35.61 -32.63 -11.77
C GLU A 389 -34.13 -32.29 -11.51
N VAL A 390 -33.31 -32.38 -12.56
CA VAL A 390 -31.88 -32.02 -12.52
C VAL A 390 -31.70 -30.53 -12.21
N ILE A 391 -32.48 -29.65 -12.84
CA ILE A 391 -32.48 -28.20 -12.56
C ILE A 391 -32.83 -27.93 -11.10
N ARG A 392 -33.90 -28.54 -10.58
CA ARG A 392 -34.33 -28.36 -9.18
C ARG A 392 -33.26 -28.85 -8.19
N ARG A 393 -32.63 -29.98 -8.50
CA ARG A 393 -31.51 -30.49 -7.71
C ARG A 393 -30.33 -29.52 -7.74
N GLY A 394 -30.04 -28.94 -8.90
CA GLY A 394 -29.00 -27.92 -9.07
C GLY A 394 -29.22 -26.70 -8.18
N GLU A 395 -30.45 -26.18 -8.15
CA GLU A 395 -30.81 -25.05 -7.28
C GLU A 395 -30.52 -25.37 -5.80
N GLN A 396 -30.92 -26.57 -5.34
CA GLN A 396 -30.68 -27.01 -3.96
C GLN A 396 -29.19 -27.11 -3.65
N LEU A 397 -28.38 -27.63 -4.59
CA LEU A 397 -26.94 -27.78 -4.43
C LEU A 397 -26.23 -26.42 -4.39
N VAL A 398 -26.64 -25.47 -5.24
CA VAL A 398 -26.12 -24.10 -5.22
C VAL A 398 -26.37 -23.44 -3.86
N ARG A 399 -27.55 -23.66 -3.26
CA ARG A 399 -27.86 -23.21 -1.90
C ARG A 399 -27.02 -23.93 -0.84
N TYR A 400 -26.89 -25.25 -0.97
CA TYR A 400 -26.18 -26.11 -0.03
C TYR A 400 -24.69 -25.77 0.08
N TYR A 401 -24.03 -25.53 -1.06
CA TYR A 401 -22.61 -25.14 -1.16
C TYR A 401 -22.38 -23.63 -1.02
N GLY A 402 -23.44 -22.82 -1.00
CA GLY A 402 -23.34 -21.38 -0.74
C GLY A 402 -22.72 -20.58 -1.88
N CYS A 403 -22.87 -21.02 -3.14
CA CYS A 403 -22.21 -20.36 -4.28
C CYS A 403 -22.63 -18.89 -4.43
N PHE A 404 -23.83 -18.54 -3.97
CA PHE A 404 -24.35 -17.17 -3.92
C PHE A 404 -23.54 -16.24 -3.00
N GLY A 405 -22.76 -16.76 -2.05
CA GLY A 405 -21.89 -15.95 -1.20
C GLY A 405 -20.77 -15.26 -2.00
N CYS A 406 -20.33 -15.90 -3.10
CA CYS A 406 -19.31 -15.38 -3.99
C CYS A 406 -19.85 -14.91 -5.34
N HIS A 407 -21.02 -15.37 -5.79
CA HIS A 407 -21.55 -15.08 -7.13
C HIS A 407 -22.90 -14.36 -7.08
N ASN A 408 -23.14 -13.43 -8.01
CA ASN A 408 -24.51 -12.96 -8.28
C ASN A 408 -25.22 -14.05 -9.07
N ILE A 409 -26.27 -14.63 -8.50
CA ILE A 409 -27.05 -15.73 -9.06
C ILE A 409 -28.53 -15.30 -9.01
N PRO A 410 -29.24 -15.29 -10.15
CA PRO A 410 -30.64 -14.91 -10.20
C PRO A 410 -31.50 -15.67 -9.19
N GLY A 411 -32.28 -14.95 -8.39
CA GLY A 411 -33.20 -15.53 -7.39
C GLY A 411 -32.53 -15.97 -6.09
N MET A 412 -31.25 -15.64 -5.88
CA MET A 412 -30.48 -15.95 -4.67
C MET A 412 -29.82 -14.71 -4.05
N GLU A 413 -30.33 -13.52 -4.34
CA GLU A 413 -29.77 -12.24 -3.88
C GLU A 413 -29.92 -12.04 -2.37
N LYS A 414 -30.88 -12.74 -1.75
CA LYS A 414 -31.24 -12.61 -0.32
C LYS A 414 -30.86 -13.82 0.53
N GLU A 415 -30.09 -14.75 -0.03
CA GLU A 415 -29.68 -15.94 0.70
C GLU A 415 -28.72 -15.60 1.85
N ALA A 416 -28.92 -16.28 2.98
CA ALA A 416 -28.09 -16.11 4.16
C ALA A 416 -26.76 -16.87 4.03
N LYS A 417 -25.73 -16.37 4.70
CA LYS A 417 -24.42 -17.01 4.76
C LYS A 417 -24.50 -18.42 5.36
N ILE A 418 -23.67 -19.34 4.85
CA ILE A 418 -23.68 -20.76 5.23
C ILE A 418 -22.55 -21.19 6.17
N GLY A 419 -21.53 -20.35 6.32
CA GLY A 419 -20.35 -20.61 7.13
C GLY A 419 -20.58 -20.26 8.60
N VAL A 420 -19.64 -20.68 9.44
CA VAL A 420 -19.68 -20.37 10.88
C VAL A 420 -19.31 -18.91 11.12
N ASP A 421 -19.82 -18.33 12.19
CA ASP A 421 -19.38 -17.02 12.68
C ASP A 421 -17.92 -17.09 13.17
N LEU A 422 -17.07 -16.23 12.63
CA LEU A 422 -15.65 -16.11 12.97
C LEU A 422 -15.36 -14.92 13.88
N SER A 423 -16.37 -14.19 14.33
CA SER A 423 -16.17 -12.88 14.97
C SER A 423 -15.47 -12.90 16.32
N ASP A 424 -15.46 -14.04 16.99
CA ASP A 424 -14.67 -14.27 18.21
C ASP A 424 -13.79 -15.53 18.10
N TRP A 425 -13.43 -15.92 16.87
CA TRP A 425 -12.72 -17.17 16.63
C TRP A 425 -11.34 -17.19 17.28
N GLY A 426 -10.64 -16.05 17.30
CA GLY A 426 -9.31 -15.91 17.88
C GLY A 426 -9.21 -16.29 19.36
N TYR A 427 -10.33 -16.28 20.09
CA TYR A 427 -10.44 -16.69 21.49
C TYR A 427 -11.29 -17.94 21.71
N LYS A 428 -11.72 -18.64 20.65
CA LYS A 428 -12.44 -19.90 20.77
C LYS A 428 -11.63 -20.92 21.55
N ASP A 429 -12.20 -21.57 22.56
CA ASP A 429 -11.49 -22.62 23.30
C ASP A 429 -11.26 -23.86 22.40
N VAL A 430 -10.07 -24.47 22.52
CA VAL A 430 -9.67 -25.66 21.76
C VAL A 430 -10.63 -26.85 21.97
N HIS A 431 -11.30 -26.94 23.12
CA HIS A 431 -12.24 -28.02 23.42
C HIS A 431 -13.52 -27.93 22.57
N PHE A 432 -13.81 -26.76 21.97
CA PHE A 432 -14.89 -26.59 21.00
C PHE A 432 -14.45 -26.83 19.55
N LEU A 433 -13.20 -27.27 19.34
CA LEU A 433 -12.69 -27.62 18.03
C LEU A 433 -12.79 -29.14 17.83
N ASP A 434 -13.45 -29.52 16.74
CA ASP A 434 -13.57 -30.92 16.35
C ASP A 434 -12.34 -31.33 15.53
N PHE A 435 -11.46 -32.14 16.15
CA PHE A 435 -10.29 -32.70 15.48
C PHE A 435 -10.61 -33.96 14.66
N GLY A 436 -11.80 -34.55 14.84
CA GLY A 436 -12.29 -35.69 14.06
C GLY A 436 -11.26 -36.79 13.82
N ALA A 437 -11.19 -37.28 12.58
CA ALA A 437 -10.24 -38.30 12.14
C ALA A 437 -8.76 -37.90 12.31
N LYS A 438 -8.47 -36.61 12.51
CA LYS A 438 -7.12 -36.05 12.64
C LYS A 438 -6.67 -35.80 14.08
N VAL A 439 -7.42 -36.32 15.06
CA VAL A 439 -7.15 -36.14 16.50
C VAL A 439 -5.75 -36.56 16.96
N HIS A 440 -5.11 -37.53 16.29
CA HIS A 440 -3.75 -37.97 16.64
C HIS A 440 -2.66 -37.38 15.73
N GLU A 441 -3.04 -36.66 14.67
CA GLU A 441 -2.11 -36.11 13.67
C GLU A 441 -1.85 -34.62 13.87
N ILE A 442 -2.82 -33.88 14.41
CA ILE A 442 -2.74 -32.43 14.57
C ILE A 442 -2.51 -32.10 16.06
N PRO A 443 -1.52 -31.27 16.42
CA PRO A 443 -1.38 -30.76 17.78
C PRO A 443 -2.67 -30.10 18.26
N HIS A 444 -3.10 -30.38 19.50
CA HIS A 444 -4.34 -29.83 20.08
C HIS A 444 -4.20 -28.37 20.50
N THR A 445 -4.01 -27.52 19.50
CA THR A 445 -3.91 -26.06 19.60
C THR A 445 -4.80 -25.43 18.53
N ARG A 446 -5.18 -24.16 18.73
CA ARG A 446 -6.12 -23.47 17.81
C ARG A 446 -5.44 -23.16 16.49
N GLU A 447 -4.20 -22.72 16.57
CA GLU A 447 -3.35 -22.35 15.46
C GLU A 447 -3.15 -23.57 14.54
N ALA A 448 -2.79 -24.73 15.10
CA ALA A 448 -2.61 -25.96 14.33
C ALA A 448 -3.92 -26.45 13.69
N TRP A 449 -5.04 -26.39 14.42
CA TRP A 449 -6.35 -26.75 13.87
C TRP A 449 -6.74 -25.83 12.71
N LEU A 450 -6.54 -24.51 12.85
CA LEU A 450 -6.87 -23.52 11.82
C LEU A 450 -6.04 -23.73 10.55
N VAL A 451 -4.73 -23.91 10.71
CA VAL A 451 -3.81 -24.19 9.60
C VAL A 451 -4.22 -25.47 8.88
N ALA A 452 -4.51 -26.55 9.61
CA ALA A 452 -4.99 -27.78 9.01
C ALA A 452 -6.33 -27.57 8.28
N LYS A 453 -7.25 -26.82 8.88
CA LYS A 453 -8.54 -26.49 8.27
C LYS A 453 -8.42 -25.68 6.98
N LEU A 454 -7.45 -24.77 6.89
CA LEU A 454 -7.20 -23.97 5.69
C LEU A 454 -6.51 -24.79 4.58
N ARG A 455 -5.61 -25.72 4.94
CA ARG A 455 -4.91 -26.60 3.98
C ARG A 455 -5.84 -27.64 3.35
N ASP A 456 -6.59 -28.35 4.20
CA ASP A 456 -7.60 -29.31 3.76
C ASP A 456 -8.83 -29.22 4.66
N PRO A 457 -9.87 -28.46 4.24
CA PRO A 457 -11.05 -28.25 5.06
C PRO A 457 -11.90 -29.50 5.31
N ARG A 458 -11.78 -30.54 4.48
CA ARG A 458 -12.68 -31.71 4.52
C ARG A 458 -12.07 -32.93 5.21
N GLN A 459 -10.81 -32.87 5.64
CA GLN A 459 -10.08 -33.99 6.27
C GLN A 459 -10.61 -34.48 7.63
N PHE A 460 -11.43 -33.69 8.33
CA PHE A 460 -11.81 -33.99 9.72
C PHE A 460 -12.92 -35.04 9.82
N ARG A 461 -13.89 -35.02 8.91
CA ARG A 461 -15.02 -35.94 8.84
C ARG A 461 -15.78 -35.78 7.52
N GLU A 462 -16.64 -36.75 7.20
CA GLU A 462 -17.53 -36.69 6.05
C GLU A 462 -18.60 -35.58 6.21
N GLY A 463 -19.14 -35.10 5.08
CA GLY A 463 -20.22 -34.11 5.04
C GLY A 463 -19.79 -32.64 5.26
N LEU A 464 -18.49 -32.35 5.36
CA LEU A 464 -18.00 -30.97 5.46
C LEU A 464 -18.09 -30.24 4.11
N ARG A 465 -18.61 -29.01 4.15
CA ARG A 465 -18.96 -28.24 2.94
C ARG A 465 -17.89 -27.27 2.46
N MET A 466 -17.05 -26.76 3.37
CA MET A 466 -16.02 -25.76 3.05
C MET A 466 -15.16 -26.26 1.87
N PRO A 467 -15.06 -25.48 0.77
CA PRO A 467 -14.31 -25.89 -0.40
C PRO A 467 -12.81 -25.66 -0.18
N ASN A 468 -11.97 -26.34 -0.95
CA ASN A 468 -10.52 -26.20 -0.84
C ASN A 468 -10.01 -25.13 -1.82
N PHE A 469 -9.44 -24.05 -1.30
CA PHE A 469 -8.92 -22.92 -2.08
C PHE A 469 -7.51 -23.16 -2.67
N LYS A 470 -6.88 -24.30 -2.37
CA LYS A 470 -5.49 -24.65 -2.77
C LYS A 470 -4.50 -23.53 -2.44
N LEU A 471 -4.64 -22.98 -1.24
CA LEU A 471 -3.80 -21.89 -0.74
C LEU A 471 -2.34 -22.33 -0.66
N THR A 472 -1.44 -21.40 -0.95
CA THR A 472 -0.02 -21.57 -0.65
C THR A 472 0.21 -21.55 0.86
N GLU A 473 1.34 -22.09 1.32
CA GLU A 473 1.69 -22.10 2.75
C GLU A 473 1.68 -20.68 3.34
N GLU A 474 2.25 -19.70 2.65
CA GLU A 474 2.25 -18.32 3.13
C GLU A 474 0.81 -17.76 3.24
N GLU A 475 -0.05 -18.01 2.25
CA GLU A 475 -1.46 -17.58 2.30
C GLU A 475 -2.22 -18.22 3.47
N VAL A 476 -1.97 -19.50 3.75
CA VAL A 476 -2.55 -20.18 4.93
C VAL A 476 -2.16 -19.45 6.21
N HIS A 477 -0.87 -19.12 6.38
CA HIS A 477 -0.39 -18.42 7.57
C HIS A 477 -0.89 -16.97 7.68
N LEU A 478 -1.07 -16.27 6.56
CA LEU A 478 -1.64 -14.92 6.55
C LEU A 478 -3.13 -14.92 6.96
N ILE A 479 -3.93 -15.81 6.38
CA ILE A 479 -5.35 -15.95 6.76
C ILE A 479 -5.46 -16.41 8.22
N ALA A 480 -4.61 -17.35 8.65
CA ALA A 480 -4.57 -17.77 10.04
C ALA A 480 -4.27 -16.60 10.99
N THR A 481 -3.33 -15.72 10.63
CA THR A 481 -3.02 -14.49 11.39
C THR A 481 -4.26 -13.60 11.52
N ALA A 482 -5.00 -13.39 10.43
CA ALA A 482 -6.21 -12.57 10.46
C ALA A 482 -7.32 -13.19 11.32
N VAL A 483 -7.62 -14.47 11.12
CA VAL A 483 -8.69 -15.17 11.86
C VAL A 483 -8.36 -15.31 13.35
N LEU A 484 -7.08 -15.51 13.71
CA LEU A 484 -6.64 -15.46 15.11
C LEU A 484 -6.80 -14.07 15.74
N GLY A 485 -6.81 -13.01 14.92
CA GLY A 485 -7.08 -11.64 15.34
C GLY A 485 -8.56 -11.29 15.40
N PHE A 486 -9.47 -12.10 14.85
CA PHE A 486 -10.90 -11.84 14.97
C PHE A 486 -11.38 -12.22 16.38
N THR A 487 -11.44 -11.21 17.24
CA THR A 487 -11.86 -11.31 18.63
C THR A 487 -12.92 -10.26 18.93
N LYS A 488 -13.71 -10.49 19.99
CA LYS A 488 -14.58 -9.50 20.61
C LYS A 488 -13.91 -8.79 21.78
N GLU A 489 -12.57 -8.82 21.86
CA GLU A 489 -11.85 -8.22 22.99
C GLU A 489 -12.05 -6.71 23.02
N TRP A 490 -11.99 -6.06 21.86
CA TRP A 490 -12.17 -4.63 21.69
C TRP A 490 -13.49 -4.10 22.28
N GLU A 491 -14.55 -4.91 22.32
CA GLU A 491 -15.84 -4.55 22.92
C GLU A 491 -15.75 -4.40 24.45
N ARG A 492 -14.76 -5.05 25.09
CA ARG A 492 -14.57 -5.08 26.54
C ARG A 492 -13.47 -4.14 27.01
N LEU A 493 -12.59 -3.71 26.11
CA LEU A 493 -11.49 -2.82 26.42
C LEU A 493 -12.00 -1.40 26.69
N PRO A 494 -11.38 -0.65 27.61
CA PRO A 494 -11.70 0.76 27.79
C PRO A 494 -11.40 1.55 26.51
N ALA A 495 -12.23 2.54 26.19
CA ALA A 495 -12.09 3.35 24.96
C ALA A 495 -10.70 3.99 24.79
N ALA A 496 -9.95 4.24 25.87
CA ALA A 496 -8.60 4.78 25.82
C ALA A 496 -7.54 3.81 25.24
N TYR A 497 -7.88 2.53 25.06
CA TYR A 497 -7.00 1.50 24.50
C TYR A 497 -7.41 1.05 23.11
N VAL A 498 -8.66 1.28 22.73
CA VAL A 498 -9.18 0.93 21.41
C VAL A 498 -8.99 2.11 20.47
N VAL A 499 -8.48 1.84 19.27
CA VAL A 499 -8.42 2.85 18.22
C VAL A 499 -9.81 2.97 17.61
N HIS A 500 -10.57 3.95 18.10
CA HIS A 500 -11.80 4.39 17.47
C HIS A 500 -11.47 5.45 16.42
N LEU A 501 -11.80 5.16 15.18
CA LEU A 501 -11.62 6.12 14.10
C LEU A 501 -12.64 7.25 14.24
N THR A 502 -12.18 8.49 14.09
CA THR A 502 -13.11 9.62 13.95
C THR A 502 -13.97 9.44 12.69
N PRO A 503 -15.13 10.10 12.56
CA PRO A 503 -15.92 10.01 11.32
C PRO A 503 -15.13 10.32 10.04
N SER A 504 -14.19 11.28 10.09
CA SER A 504 -13.26 11.59 8.98
C SER A 504 -12.38 10.39 8.64
N GLN A 505 -11.77 9.77 9.64
CA GLN A 505 -10.90 8.61 9.46
C GLN A 505 -11.66 7.38 8.99
N GLN A 506 -12.91 7.19 9.43
CA GLN A 506 -13.79 6.13 8.92
C GLN A 506 -14.11 6.33 7.43
N GLU A 507 -14.30 7.58 7.00
CA GLU A 507 -14.44 7.93 5.57
C GLU A 507 -13.16 7.63 4.80
N ALA A 508 -12.00 8.03 5.33
CA ALA A 508 -10.71 7.74 4.73
C ALA A 508 -10.43 6.23 4.59
N GLU A 509 -10.79 5.42 5.59
CA GLU A 509 -10.66 3.96 5.50
C GLU A 509 -11.63 3.35 4.48
N ARG A 510 -12.82 3.92 4.28
CA ARG A 510 -13.71 3.54 3.18
C ARG A 510 -13.09 3.88 1.82
N GLY A 511 -12.53 5.08 1.67
CA GLY A 511 -11.78 5.48 0.47
C GLY A 511 -10.56 4.59 0.20
N ARG A 512 -9.81 4.22 1.24
CA ARG A 512 -8.68 3.28 1.16
C ARG A 512 -9.12 1.91 0.62
N ARG A 513 -10.23 1.38 1.12
CA ARG A 513 -10.84 0.13 0.61
C ARG A 513 -11.25 0.26 -0.85
N LEU A 514 -11.77 1.40 -1.29
CA LEU A 514 -12.09 1.64 -2.70
C LEU A 514 -10.84 1.68 -3.58
N VAL A 515 -9.80 2.42 -3.19
CA VAL A 515 -8.50 2.47 -3.89
C VAL A 515 -7.91 1.08 -4.08
N TRP A 516 -8.02 0.23 -3.04
CA TRP A 516 -7.66 -1.18 -3.09
C TRP A 516 -8.54 -2.00 -4.05
N ASN A 517 -9.87 -1.92 -3.89
CA ASN A 517 -10.84 -2.71 -4.66
C ASN A 517 -10.85 -2.36 -6.16
N ARG A 518 -10.52 -1.12 -6.50
CA ARG A 518 -10.38 -0.62 -7.89
C ARG A 518 -8.97 -0.82 -8.46
N ASN A 519 -8.05 -1.43 -7.69
CA ASN A 519 -6.67 -1.69 -8.07
C ASN A 519 -5.90 -0.44 -8.52
N CYS A 520 -6.09 0.69 -7.83
CA CYS A 520 -5.36 1.91 -8.16
C CYS A 520 -3.85 1.72 -8.00
N ARG A 521 -3.41 0.89 -7.03
CA ARG A 521 -2.00 0.55 -6.79
C ARG A 521 -1.36 -0.32 -7.89
N GLY A 522 -2.18 -0.95 -8.75
CA GLY A 522 -1.68 -1.65 -9.94
C GLY A 522 -0.94 -0.72 -10.89
N CYS A 523 -1.44 0.52 -11.01
CA CYS A 523 -0.86 1.55 -11.85
C CYS A 523 -0.05 2.58 -11.06
N HIS A 524 -0.55 3.02 -9.91
CA HIS A 524 0.01 4.14 -9.15
C HIS A 524 0.83 3.68 -7.95
N ILE A 525 1.83 4.47 -7.56
CA ILE A 525 2.46 4.36 -6.25
C ILE A 525 1.63 5.20 -5.27
N ILE A 526 1.14 4.56 -4.20
CA ILE A 526 0.33 5.16 -3.13
C ILE A 526 0.88 4.66 -1.79
N GLU A 527 1.16 5.59 -0.87
CA GLU A 527 1.75 5.27 0.44
C GLU A 527 3.01 4.38 0.34
N GLY A 528 3.87 4.67 -0.65
CA GLY A 528 5.11 3.93 -0.87
C GLY A 528 4.95 2.53 -1.50
N THR A 529 3.74 2.13 -1.90
CA THR A 529 3.46 0.80 -2.48
C THR A 529 2.71 0.89 -3.80
N GLY A 530 2.87 -0.10 -4.68
CA GLY A 530 2.19 -0.17 -5.98
C GLY A 530 3.11 0.08 -7.17
N GLY A 531 2.58 0.66 -8.24
CA GLY A 531 3.34 0.91 -9.47
C GLY A 531 3.74 -0.36 -10.22
N PHE A 532 2.95 -1.45 -10.10
CA PHE A 532 3.32 -2.78 -10.61
C PHE A 532 3.55 -2.82 -12.13
N ILE A 533 2.98 -1.89 -12.88
CA ILE A 533 3.21 -1.78 -14.33
C ILE A 533 4.33 -0.84 -14.73
N TYR A 534 5.00 -0.16 -13.80
CA TYR A 534 6.10 0.73 -14.13
C TYR A 534 7.18 0.06 -15.00
N PRO A 535 7.55 -1.22 -14.80
CA PRO A 535 8.50 -1.92 -15.66
C PRO A 535 8.06 -2.07 -17.12
N ASN A 536 6.77 -1.91 -17.43
CA ASN A 536 6.25 -2.01 -18.80
C ASN A 536 6.41 -0.71 -19.60
N TYR A 537 6.88 0.37 -18.97
CA TYR A 537 7.00 1.69 -19.56
C TYR A 537 8.40 2.25 -19.38
N GLU A 538 8.87 3.00 -20.38
CA GLU A 538 10.10 3.78 -20.26
C GLU A 538 9.95 4.85 -19.17
N GLU A 539 11.09 5.26 -18.59
CA GLU A 539 11.11 6.25 -17.52
C GLU A 539 10.56 7.60 -18.00
N GLY A 540 9.54 8.11 -17.29
CA GLY A 540 8.80 9.33 -17.67
C GLY A 540 7.51 9.06 -18.46
N LEU A 541 7.30 7.82 -18.93
CA LEU A 541 6.04 7.38 -19.57
C LEU A 541 5.15 6.54 -18.62
N GLN A 542 5.54 6.43 -17.36
CA GLN A 542 4.81 5.67 -16.34
C GLN A 542 3.56 6.42 -15.84
N PRO A 543 2.55 5.71 -15.30
CA PRO A 543 1.46 6.35 -14.56
C PRO A 543 1.99 7.24 -13.43
N PRO A 544 1.34 8.36 -13.11
CA PRO A 544 1.83 9.28 -12.10
C PRO A 544 1.93 8.65 -10.71
N ASN A 545 2.96 9.03 -9.95
CA ASN A 545 3.06 8.75 -8.52
C ASN A 545 2.05 9.63 -7.77
N LEU A 546 1.24 9.02 -6.89
CA LEU A 546 0.16 9.66 -6.15
C LEU A 546 0.48 9.79 -4.65
N GLN A 547 1.76 9.81 -4.28
CA GLN A 547 2.17 10.31 -2.97
C GLN A 547 1.85 11.80 -2.87
N SER A 548 1.40 12.24 -1.68
CA SER A 548 0.99 13.63 -1.42
C SER A 548 -0.17 14.14 -2.30
N GLU A 549 -1.01 13.24 -2.84
CA GLU A 549 -2.08 13.66 -3.77
C GLU A 549 -3.10 14.59 -3.10
N GLY A 550 -3.42 14.39 -1.82
CA GLY A 550 -4.36 15.24 -1.07
C GLY A 550 -3.83 16.65 -0.84
N GLN A 551 -2.51 16.80 -0.74
CA GLN A 551 -1.83 18.10 -0.70
C GLN A 551 -1.73 18.75 -2.09
N ARG A 552 -1.52 17.92 -3.12
CA ARG A 552 -1.13 18.37 -4.45
C ARG A 552 -2.27 18.96 -5.26
N VAL A 553 -3.39 18.25 -5.33
CA VAL A 553 -4.46 18.59 -6.29
C VAL A 553 -5.68 19.20 -5.62
N SER A 554 -6.37 20.07 -6.35
CA SER A 554 -7.67 20.58 -5.94
C SER A 554 -8.68 19.42 -5.86
N PRO A 555 -9.48 19.32 -4.79
CA PRO A 555 -10.54 18.31 -4.68
C PRO A 555 -11.60 18.44 -5.75
N ASP A 556 -11.99 19.66 -6.17
CA ASP A 556 -12.95 19.86 -7.26
C ASP A 556 -12.40 19.35 -8.60
N TRP A 557 -11.10 19.53 -8.83
CA TRP A 557 -10.44 18.96 -9.99
C TRP A 557 -10.36 17.44 -9.90
N LEU A 558 -9.94 16.90 -8.75
CA LEU A 558 -9.81 15.46 -8.54
C LEU A 558 -11.17 14.76 -8.67
N PHE A 559 -12.23 15.36 -8.14
CA PHE A 559 -13.61 14.89 -8.32
C PHE A 559 -13.95 14.78 -9.79
N ARG A 560 -13.83 15.89 -10.54
CA ARG A 560 -14.12 15.90 -11.99
C ARG A 560 -13.25 14.90 -12.76
N PHE A 561 -11.96 14.83 -12.46
CA PHE A 561 -11.02 13.91 -13.10
C PHE A 561 -11.34 12.43 -12.84
N LEU A 562 -11.73 12.06 -11.62
CA LEU A 562 -12.12 10.69 -11.29
C LEU A 562 -13.46 10.29 -11.94
N LYS A 563 -14.38 11.26 -12.12
CA LYS A 563 -15.64 11.05 -12.85
C LYS A 563 -15.41 10.87 -14.34
N ASP A 564 -14.56 11.71 -14.91
CA ASP A 564 -14.19 11.67 -16.32
C ASP A 564 -12.72 12.09 -16.51
N PRO A 565 -11.81 11.11 -16.62
CA PRO A 565 -10.39 11.36 -16.87
C PRO A 565 -10.10 11.98 -18.24
N THR A 566 -11.13 12.17 -19.08
CA THR A 566 -11.05 12.83 -20.37
C THR A 566 -11.39 14.31 -20.33
N LEU A 567 -11.85 14.86 -19.19
CA LEU A 567 -12.07 16.31 -19.03
C LEU A 567 -10.74 17.04 -19.20
N GLY A 568 -10.52 17.54 -20.43
CA GLY A 568 -9.21 17.93 -20.98
C GLY A 568 -9.02 17.48 -22.45
N MET A 569 -9.90 16.66 -23.02
CA MET A 569 -9.77 16.17 -24.40
C MET A 569 -10.55 17.01 -25.41
N GLY A 570 -9.95 18.15 -25.77
CA GLY A 570 -9.61 18.38 -27.17
C GLY A 570 -8.11 18.08 -27.35
N GLN A 571 -7.58 17.99 -28.57
CA GLN A 571 -6.13 17.82 -28.80
C GLN A 571 -5.25 18.88 -28.09
N GLN A 572 -5.86 19.93 -27.53
CA GLN A 572 -5.19 21.07 -26.92
C GLN A 572 -5.13 21.06 -25.38
N HIS A 573 -5.80 20.15 -24.65
CA HIS A 573 -5.90 20.25 -23.17
C HIS A 573 -5.62 18.96 -22.38
N SER A 574 -5.03 17.92 -22.98
CA SER A 574 -4.61 16.74 -22.25
C SER A 574 -3.47 17.08 -21.29
N LEU A 575 -3.52 16.60 -20.03
CA LEU A 575 -2.47 16.85 -19.04
C LEU A 575 -1.12 16.26 -19.46
N ARG A 576 -1.15 15.10 -20.13
CA ARG A 576 0.01 14.36 -20.63
C ARG A 576 -0.36 13.61 -21.92
N PRO A 577 -0.52 14.31 -23.07
CA PRO A 577 -0.96 13.70 -24.33
C PRO A 577 -0.02 12.61 -24.86
N TRP A 578 1.22 12.57 -24.37
CA TRP A 578 2.22 11.59 -24.75
C TRP A 578 2.09 10.22 -24.07
N LEU A 579 1.25 10.09 -23.04
CA LEU A 579 1.07 8.81 -22.37
C LEU A 579 0.18 7.89 -23.20
N THR A 580 0.69 6.70 -23.51
CA THR A 580 -0.10 5.61 -24.13
C THR A 580 -0.99 4.90 -23.11
N VAL A 581 -0.57 4.87 -21.84
CA VAL A 581 -1.36 4.36 -20.72
C VAL A 581 -2.57 5.25 -20.45
N ARG A 582 -3.75 4.64 -20.29
CA ARG A 582 -5.01 5.36 -20.07
C ARG A 582 -5.44 5.24 -18.62
N MET A 583 -5.71 6.37 -17.97
CA MET A 583 -6.41 6.37 -16.68
C MET A 583 -7.82 5.80 -16.89
N PRO A 584 -8.21 4.68 -16.24
CA PRO A 584 -9.50 4.04 -16.51
C PRO A 584 -10.71 4.84 -16.01
N THR A 585 -11.85 4.69 -16.68
CA THR A 585 -13.14 5.22 -16.20
C THR A 585 -13.82 4.16 -15.33
N PHE A 586 -13.87 4.38 -14.02
CA PHE A 586 -14.50 3.45 -13.07
C PHE A 586 -16.02 3.69 -12.91
N HIS A 587 -16.53 4.84 -13.38
CA HIS A 587 -17.90 5.30 -13.18
C HIS A 587 -18.32 5.27 -11.71
N LEU A 588 -17.49 5.90 -10.87
CA LEU A 588 -17.71 6.02 -9.44
C LEU A 588 -18.97 6.84 -9.16
N THR A 589 -19.69 6.49 -8.10
CA THR A 589 -20.73 7.36 -7.55
C THR A 589 -20.09 8.63 -6.96
N ASP A 590 -20.90 9.66 -6.72
CA ASP A 590 -20.39 10.90 -6.11
C ASP A 590 -19.88 10.63 -4.70
N GLU A 591 -20.57 9.74 -3.96
CA GLU A 591 -20.11 9.24 -2.67
C GLU A 591 -18.74 8.55 -2.80
N GLU A 592 -18.62 7.52 -3.64
CA GLU A 592 -17.35 6.79 -3.86
C GLU A 592 -16.19 7.75 -4.22
N THR A 593 -16.48 8.76 -5.05
CA THR A 593 -15.49 9.76 -5.47
C THR A 593 -15.04 10.61 -4.29
N ASN A 594 -15.97 11.08 -3.47
CA ASN A 594 -15.65 11.83 -2.26
C ASN A 594 -14.85 10.99 -1.26
N GLN A 595 -15.16 9.70 -1.06
CA GLN A 595 -14.38 8.87 -0.12
C GLN A 595 -12.91 8.77 -0.54
N ILE A 596 -12.63 8.67 -1.85
CA ILE A 596 -11.25 8.65 -2.37
C ILE A 596 -10.54 9.99 -2.12
N ILE A 597 -11.24 11.12 -2.33
CA ILE A 597 -10.69 12.46 -2.07
C ILE A 597 -10.37 12.63 -0.59
N HIS A 598 -11.31 12.26 0.29
CA HIS A 598 -11.14 12.28 1.74
C HIS A 598 -9.99 11.40 2.19
N TYR A 599 -9.85 10.21 1.59
CA TYR A 599 -8.73 9.32 1.83
C TYR A 599 -7.38 9.98 1.55
N PHE A 600 -7.21 10.60 0.38
CA PHE A 600 -5.95 11.29 0.06
C PHE A 600 -5.68 12.47 0.99
N ALA A 601 -6.70 13.27 1.32
CA ALA A 601 -6.56 14.37 2.27
C ALA A 601 -6.13 13.89 3.67
N GLU A 602 -6.76 12.84 4.21
CA GLU A 602 -6.45 12.29 5.54
C GLU A 602 -5.04 11.65 5.58
N VAL A 603 -4.66 10.89 4.55
CA VAL A 603 -3.32 10.28 4.46
C VAL A 603 -2.22 11.34 4.50
N ASP A 604 -2.45 12.46 3.83
CA ASP A 604 -1.50 13.56 3.76
C ASP A 604 -1.71 14.61 4.88
N ARG A 605 -2.60 14.34 5.84
CA ARG A 605 -2.94 15.22 6.97
C ARG A 605 -3.39 16.63 6.56
N GLU A 606 -4.00 16.74 5.40
CA GLU A 606 -4.57 18.00 4.94
C GLU A 606 -5.93 18.26 5.59
N PRO A 607 -6.14 19.44 6.21
CA PRO A 607 -7.44 19.77 6.76
C PRO A 607 -8.50 19.79 5.65
N LEU A 608 -9.58 19.03 5.80
CA LEU A 608 -10.69 19.04 4.82
C LEU A 608 -11.27 20.45 4.60
N LEU A 609 -11.16 21.36 5.57
CA LEU A 609 -11.57 22.76 5.40
C LEU A 609 -10.62 23.58 4.52
N ALA A 610 -9.36 23.16 4.37
CA ALA A 610 -8.41 23.74 3.42
C ALA A 610 -8.83 23.45 1.96
N LEU A 611 -9.74 22.50 1.73
CA LEU A 611 -10.29 22.16 0.42
C LEU A 611 -11.26 23.22 -0.12
N PHE A 612 -11.82 24.07 0.74
CA PHE A 612 -12.76 25.15 0.38
C PHE A 612 -12.11 26.54 0.43
N ARG A 613 -10.80 26.64 0.15
CA ARG A 613 -10.10 27.93 0.08
C ARG A 613 -10.67 28.79 -1.06
N SER A 614 -10.76 30.09 -0.82
CA SER A 614 -11.02 31.05 -1.88
C SER A 614 -10.00 30.87 -3.01
N PRO A 615 -10.40 30.95 -4.29
CA PRO A 615 -9.46 30.85 -5.40
C PRO A 615 -8.30 31.83 -5.22
N HIS A 616 -7.07 31.33 -5.30
CA HIS A 616 -5.89 32.19 -5.21
C HIS A 616 -5.89 33.23 -6.32
N VAL A 617 -5.75 34.49 -5.93
CA VAL A 617 -5.66 35.62 -6.86
C VAL A 617 -4.19 36.02 -6.96
N PRO A 618 -3.56 35.90 -8.14
CA PRO A 618 -2.14 36.23 -8.29
C PRO A 618 -1.93 37.74 -8.06
N ASN A 619 -0.89 38.09 -7.31
CA ASN A 619 -0.45 39.46 -7.15
C ASN A 619 0.29 39.90 -8.43
N PRO A 620 -0.19 40.94 -9.15
CA PRO A 620 0.40 41.36 -10.41
C PRO A 620 1.89 41.75 -10.31
N HIS A 621 2.32 42.32 -9.18
CA HIS A 621 3.71 42.69 -8.95
C HIS A 621 4.59 41.44 -8.77
N LEU A 622 4.14 40.47 -7.97
CA LEU A 622 4.86 39.21 -7.79
C LEU A 622 4.87 38.38 -9.07
N ALA A 623 3.77 38.33 -9.82
CA ALA A 623 3.70 37.62 -11.10
C ALA A 623 4.71 38.17 -12.13
N LYS A 624 4.95 39.48 -12.15
CA LYS A 624 5.98 40.08 -13.00
C LYS A 624 7.38 39.58 -12.63
N THR A 625 7.73 39.58 -11.34
CA THR A 625 9.00 39.03 -10.85
C THR A 625 9.09 37.51 -11.07
N GLY A 626 7.98 36.80 -10.90
CA GLY A 626 7.86 35.37 -11.17
C GLY A 626 8.15 35.03 -12.63
N LYS A 627 7.71 35.88 -13.58
CA LYS A 627 8.06 35.73 -15.00
C LYS A 627 9.57 35.79 -15.22
N GLU A 628 10.25 36.76 -14.61
CA GLU A 628 11.71 36.91 -14.72
C GLU A 628 12.41 35.65 -14.18
N LEU A 629 12.00 35.15 -13.00
CA LEU A 629 12.52 33.91 -12.43
C LEU A 629 12.23 32.69 -13.32
N PHE A 630 11.03 32.61 -13.89
CA PHE A 630 10.61 31.50 -14.74
C PHE A 630 11.45 31.37 -16.01
N GLU A 631 11.82 32.51 -16.60
CA GLU A 631 12.71 32.59 -17.77
C GLU A 631 14.16 32.21 -17.40
N VAL A 632 14.69 32.75 -16.30
CA VAL A 632 16.07 32.47 -15.85
C VAL A 632 16.25 31.01 -15.43
N LEU A 633 15.25 30.43 -14.76
CA LEU A 633 15.21 29.01 -14.39
C LEU A 633 14.90 28.09 -15.58
N GLN A 634 14.62 28.65 -16.76
CA GLN A 634 14.34 27.93 -18.00
C GLN A 634 13.20 26.91 -17.89
N CYS A 635 12.14 27.25 -17.15
CA CYS A 635 11.05 26.33 -16.84
C CYS A 635 10.37 25.76 -18.11
N MET A 636 10.31 26.56 -19.19
CA MET A 636 9.72 26.18 -20.48
C MET A 636 10.46 25.07 -21.23
N LYS A 637 11.71 24.74 -20.84
CA LYS A 637 12.45 23.62 -21.45
C LYS A 637 11.79 22.28 -21.15
N CYS A 638 11.11 22.17 -20.01
CA CYS A 638 10.45 20.94 -19.57
C CYS A 638 8.93 21.11 -19.53
N HIS A 639 8.44 22.28 -19.10
CA HIS A 639 7.01 22.54 -18.92
C HIS A 639 6.40 23.24 -20.14
N PRO A 640 5.47 22.59 -20.86
CA PRO A 640 4.75 23.25 -21.93
C PRO A 640 3.78 24.30 -21.35
N THR A 641 3.65 25.42 -22.05
CA THR A 641 2.76 26.54 -21.73
C THR A 641 1.75 26.80 -22.85
N GLY A 642 1.41 25.76 -23.61
CA GLY A 642 0.50 25.76 -24.76
C GLY A 642 0.20 24.33 -25.24
N PRO A 643 -0.60 24.15 -26.30
CA PRO A 643 -0.83 22.86 -26.91
C PRO A 643 0.48 22.22 -27.34
N VAL A 644 0.67 20.93 -27.02
CA VAL A 644 1.90 20.21 -27.37
C VAL A 644 1.59 19.27 -28.52
N GLU A 645 2.18 19.53 -29.69
CA GLU A 645 2.35 18.51 -30.72
C GLU A 645 3.56 17.66 -30.34
N VAL A 646 3.30 16.48 -29.78
CA VAL A 646 4.36 15.60 -29.33
C VAL A 646 4.84 14.76 -30.51
N THR A 647 6.11 14.91 -30.92
CA THR A 647 6.82 13.86 -31.66
C THR A 647 7.29 12.79 -30.67
N ALA A 648 7.37 11.53 -31.09
CA ALA A 648 7.73 10.42 -30.18
C ALA A 648 9.10 10.59 -29.51
N GLU A 649 10.00 11.37 -30.11
CA GLU A 649 11.33 11.69 -29.58
C GLU A 649 11.26 12.78 -28.51
N GLY A 650 11.69 12.48 -27.28
CA GLY A 650 11.77 13.44 -26.17
C GLY A 650 10.52 13.53 -25.29
N ALA A 651 9.44 12.84 -25.63
CA ALA A 651 8.18 12.84 -24.87
C ALA A 651 8.35 12.46 -23.39
N GLY A 652 9.21 11.48 -23.09
CA GLY A 652 9.51 11.07 -21.71
C GLY A 652 10.23 12.14 -20.88
N GLN A 653 10.78 13.18 -21.50
CA GLN A 653 11.50 14.28 -20.83
C GLN A 653 10.59 15.47 -20.48
N LEU A 654 9.36 15.49 -21.00
CA LEU A 654 8.41 16.58 -20.77
C LEU A 654 7.76 16.49 -19.39
N ALA A 655 7.55 17.65 -18.78
CA ALA A 655 6.83 17.84 -17.54
C ALA A 655 5.37 18.28 -17.81
N PRO A 656 4.46 18.24 -16.81
CA PRO A 656 3.04 18.58 -17.02
C PRO A 656 2.82 20.01 -17.55
N ASN A 657 1.78 20.18 -18.37
CA ASN A 657 1.36 21.48 -18.90
C ASN A 657 0.92 22.45 -17.79
N LEU A 658 1.61 23.58 -17.69
CA LEU A 658 1.39 24.57 -16.63
C LEU A 658 0.17 25.47 -16.86
N GLN A 659 -0.43 25.49 -18.06
CA GLN A 659 -1.72 26.17 -18.27
C GLN A 659 -2.85 25.54 -17.44
N LEU A 660 -2.72 24.26 -17.09
CA LEU A 660 -3.69 23.54 -16.27
C LEU A 660 -3.40 23.68 -14.77
N ALA A 661 -2.31 24.33 -14.37
CA ALA A 661 -1.87 24.40 -12.98
C ALA A 661 -2.92 25.06 -12.07
N ARG A 662 -3.50 26.19 -12.49
CA ARG A 662 -4.51 26.93 -11.72
C ARG A 662 -5.76 26.10 -11.42
N GLU A 663 -6.20 25.28 -12.37
CA GLU A 663 -7.39 24.46 -12.21
C GLU A 663 -7.12 23.18 -11.43
N ARG A 664 -5.88 22.66 -11.50
CA ARG A 664 -5.51 21.34 -10.98
C ARG A 664 -4.85 21.38 -9.61
N LEU A 665 -3.95 22.33 -9.36
CA LEU A 665 -3.03 22.29 -8.22
C LEU A 665 -3.48 23.20 -7.09
N GLN A 666 -3.16 22.80 -5.86
CA GLN A 666 -3.30 23.67 -4.69
C GLN A 666 -2.21 24.76 -4.74
N PRO A 667 -2.55 26.05 -4.56
CA PRO A 667 -1.60 27.14 -4.72
C PRO A 667 -0.44 27.07 -3.71
N GLU A 668 -0.72 26.73 -2.45
CA GLU A 668 0.31 26.58 -1.43
C GLU A 668 1.23 25.39 -1.69
N TRP A 669 0.67 24.27 -2.19
CA TRP A 669 1.48 23.12 -2.56
C TRP A 669 2.49 23.44 -3.66
N VAL A 670 2.14 24.30 -4.63
CA VAL A 670 3.11 24.73 -5.67
C VAL A 670 4.31 25.43 -5.05
N VAL A 671 4.12 26.22 -3.99
CA VAL A 671 5.22 26.88 -3.28
C VAL A 671 6.11 25.83 -2.59
N GLU A 672 5.51 24.90 -1.84
CA GLU A 672 6.28 23.85 -1.16
C GLU A 672 7.02 22.93 -2.15
N TRP A 673 6.37 22.57 -3.27
CA TRP A 673 6.97 21.78 -4.34
C TRP A 673 8.16 22.50 -5.00
N LEU A 674 8.08 23.81 -5.21
CA LEU A 674 9.18 24.58 -5.76
C LEU A 674 10.37 24.66 -4.79
N LEU A 675 10.10 24.72 -3.48
CA LEU A 675 11.12 24.76 -2.42
C LEU A 675 11.85 23.42 -2.26
N ASP A 676 11.12 22.31 -2.19
CA ASP A 676 11.71 20.98 -2.02
C ASP A 676 10.95 19.88 -2.78
N PRO A 677 11.15 19.75 -4.10
CA PRO A 677 10.42 18.76 -4.90
C PRO A 677 10.78 17.31 -4.51
N GLN A 678 11.99 17.08 -3.97
CA GLN A 678 12.46 15.75 -3.58
C GLN A 678 11.78 15.24 -2.30
N ALA A 679 11.38 16.14 -1.38
CA ALA A 679 10.61 15.78 -0.20
C ALA A 679 9.23 15.19 -0.53
N PHE A 680 8.59 15.65 -1.61
CA PHE A 680 7.29 15.16 -2.05
C PHE A 680 7.38 13.95 -2.99
N GLN A 681 8.35 13.96 -3.91
CA GLN A 681 8.55 12.88 -4.85
C GLN A 681 10.05 12.58 -4.97
N PRO A 682 10.55 11.58 -4.22
CA PRO A 682 11.93 11.13 -4.35
C PRO A 682 12.27 10.74 -5.78
N ASN A 683 13.45 11.14 -6.25
CA ASN A 683 13.96 10.93 -7.61
C ASN A 683 13.12 11.63 -8.70
N THR A 684 12.37 12.68 -8.36
CA THR A 684 11.75 13.52 -9.38
C THR A 684 12.81 14.22 -10.23
N ARG A 685 12.52 14.40 -11.53
CA ARG A 685 13.39 15.13 -12.46
C ARG A 685 13.32 16.66 -12.29
N MET A 686 12.39 17.15 -11.47
CA MET A 686 12.32 18.57 -11.13
C MET A 686 13.59 18.97 -10.36
N PRO A 687 14.38 19.94 -10.86
CA PRO A 687 15.58 20.39 -10.17
C PRO A 687 15.27 21.03 -8.82
N THR A 688 16.15 20.82 -7.83
CA THR A 688 16.10 21.56 -6.56
C THR A 688 16.73 22.94 -6.75
N PHE A 689 15.90 23.96 -6.95
CA PHE A 689 16.36 25.35 -7.14
C PHE A 689 16.73 26.06 -5.83
N PHE A 690 16.18 25.59 -4.70
CA PHE A 690 16.38 26.17 -3.37
C PHE A 690 16.95 25.11 -2.41
N PRO A 691 18.27 24.85 -2.40
CA PRO A 691 18.85 23.87 -1.49
C PRO A 691 18.72 24.34 -0.02
N GLN A 692 18.61 23.37 0.90
CA GLN A 692 18.60 23.66 2.34
C GLN A 692 20.02 23.73 2.92
N SER A 693 20.24 24.70 3.80
CA SER A 693 21.42 24.76 4.69
C SER A 693 20.97 25.22 6.08
N GLU A 694 21.39 24.52 7.13
CA GLU A 694 21.03 24.81 8.53
C GLU A 694 19.51 24.95 8.76
N GLY A 695 18.69 24.20 8.01
CA GLY A 695 17.23 24.24 8.10
C GLY A 695 16.56 25.43 7.38
N GLN A 696 17.30 26.21 6.58
CA GLN A 696 16.75 27.29 5.76
C GLN A 696 16.98 27.05 4.27
N PHE A 697 16.00 27.45 3.44
CA PHE A 697 16.09 27.40 1.99
C PHE A 697 16.92 28.58 1.45
N ILE A 698 17.97 28.29 0.68
CA ILE A 698 18.85 29.30 0.10
C ILE A 698 18.45 29.57 -1.35
N SER A 699 18.34 30.86 -1.71
CA SER A 699 18.16 31.27 -3.10
C SER A 699 19.49 31.49 -3.84
N PRO A 700 19.65 30.98 -5.08
CA PRO A 700 20.76 31.35 -5.94
C PRO A 700 20.63 32.77 -6.54
N PHE A 701 19.52 33.47 -6.28
CA PHE A 701 19.22 34.81 -6.81
C PHE A 701 19.09 35.85 -5.67
N PRO A 702 20.19 36.27 -5.04
CA PRO A 702 20.15 37.19 -3.88
C PRO A 702 19.56 38.58 -4.23
N ASN A 703 19.64 38.99 -5.50
CA ASN A 703 19.16 40.29 -5.95
C ASN A 703 17.64 40.34 -6.24
N ILE A 704 16.96 39.19 -6.25
CA ILE A 704 15.52 39.11 -6.52
C ILE A 704 14.82 38.90 -5.17
N LEU A 705 13.90 39.81 -4.81
CA LEU A 705 13.14 39.74 -3.55
C LEU A 705 14.02 39.58 -2.28
N GLY A 706 15.25 40.10 -2.31
CA GLY A 706 16.21 40.02 -1.21
C GLY A 706 16.77 38.62 -0.94
N GLY A 707 16.71 37.69 -1.90
CA GLY A 707 17.21 36.32 -1.76
C GLY A 707 16.30 35.40 -0.94
N ASP A 708 15.09 35.83 -0.62
CA ASP A 708 14.10 35.05 0.12
C ASP A 708 13.49 33.96 -0.79
N ALA A 709 13.93 32.71 -0.60
CA ALA A 709 13.52 31.57 -1.40
C ALA A 709 12.00 31.36 -1.42
N ARG A 710 11.32 31.58 -0.28
CA ARG A 710 9.86 31.39 -0.19
C ARG A 710 9.13 32.45 -1.00
N LYS A 711 9.52 33.74 -0.88
CA LYS A 711 8.91 34.81 -1.69
C LYS A 711 9.15 34.62 -3.18
N GLN A 712 10.30 34.07 -3.56
CA GLN A 712 10.60 33.74 -4.96
C GLN A 712 9.73 32.58 -5.47
N ALA A 713 9.51 31.55 -4.66
CA ALA A 713 8.57 30.47 -4.98
C ALA A 713 7.11 30.97 -5.08
N GLU A 714 6.69 31.88 -4.20
CA GLU A 714 5.37 32.56 -4.29
C GLU A 714 5.24 33.39 -5.57
N ALA A 715 6.29 34.12 -5.96
CA ALA A 715 6.30 34.88 -7.22
C ALA A 715 6.17 33.96 -8.44
N LEU A 716 6.90 32.84 -8.46
CA LEU A 716 6.78 31.80 -9.49
C LEU A 716 5.35 31.22 -9.56
N ARG A 717 4.75 30.87 -8.41
CA ARG A 717 3.35 30.42 -8.34
C ARG A 717 2.40 31.45 -8.96
N ASP A 718 2.53 32.71 -8.59
CA ASP A 718 1.64 33.78 -9.07
C ASP A 718 1.76 33.93 -10.59
N TYR A 719 2.97 33.87 -11.14
CA TYR A 719 3.16 33.86 -12.59
C TYR A 719 2.53 32.62 -13.25
N ILE A 720 2.74 31.42 -12.70
CA ILE A 720 2.12 30.17 -13.21
C ILE A 720 0.60 30.29 -13.23
N TRP A 721 -0.02 30.92 -12.21
CA TRP A 721 -1.45 31.17 -12.17
C TRP A 721 -1.95 32.08 -13.30
N THR A 722 -1.10 32.99 -13.81
CA THR A 722 -1.42 33.83 -14.98
C THR A 722 -1.36 33.09 -16.31
N LEU A 723 -0.74 31.89 -16.37
CA LEU A 723 -0.68 31.08 -17.60
C LEU A 723 -1.99 30.35 -17.91
N ALA A 724 -2.94 30.35 -16.96
CA ALA A 724 -4.22 29.70 -17.12
C ALA A 724 -5.00 30.27 -18.31
N LEU A 725 -5.64 29.38 -19.07
CA LEU A 725 -6.50 29.79 -20.17
C LEU A 725 -7.73 30.54 -19.63
N PRO A 726 -8.29 31.49 -20.41
CA PRO A 726 -9.57 32.10 -20.06
C PRO A 726 -10.65 31.03 -19.96
N ALA A 727 -11.50 31.14 -18.95
CA ALA A 727 -12.62 30.20 -18.78
C ALA A 727 -13.48 30.18 -20.06
N PRO A 728 -13.92 29.01 -20.54
CA PRO A 728 -14.84 28.95 -21.67
C PRO A 728 -16.09 29.76 -21.33
N GLU A 729 -16.54 30.62 -22.25
CA GLU A 729 -17.78 31.38 -22.08
C GLU A 729 -18.93 30.40 -21.83
N THR A 730 -19.39 30.31 -20.58
CA THR A 730 -20.61 29.60 -20.26
C THR A 730 -21.74 30.36 -20.93
N GLY A 731 -22.24 29.84 -22.06
CA GLY A 731 -23.49 30.29 -22.63
C GLY A 731 -24.57 30.19 -21.56
N MET A 732 -24.93 31.34 -20.98
CA MET A 732 -26.13 31.47 -20.18
C MET A 732 -27.29 31.02 -21.04
N VAL A 733 -27.80 29.81 -20.78
CA VAL A 733 -29.17 29.48 -21.15
C VAL A 733 -30.03 30.44 -20.35
N ALA A 734 -30.53 31.47 -21.02
CA ALA A 734 -31.43 32.44 -20.44
C ALA A 734 -32.58 31.67 -19.79
N ALA A 735 -32.71 31.77 -18.47
CA ALA A 735 -33.87 31.31 -17.75
C ALA A 735 -35.07 32.11 -18.27
N THR A 736 -35.83 31.51 -19.17
CA THR A 736 -37.14 32.05 -19.58
C THR A 736 -38.03 32.00 -18.35
N SER A 737 -38.17 33.15 -17.69
CA SER A 737 -39.08 33.40 -16.59
C SER A 737 -40.50 32.91 -16.95
N MET A 738 -40.91 31.75 -16.42
CA MET A 738 -42.33 31.43 -16.32
C MET A 738 -42.94 32.33 -15.25
N LYS A 739 -43.57 33.43 -15.71
CA LYS A 739 -44.47 34.25 -14.88
C LYS A 739 -45.66 33.40 -14.44
N GLY A 740 -46.01 33.57 -13.17
CA GLY A 740 -46.93 32.72 -12.44
C GLY A 740 -48.34 32.67 -13.00
N ALA A 741 -48.92 31.47 -12.91
CA ALA A 741 -50.36 31.27 -12.91
C ALA A 741 -50.84 31.33 -11.45
N THR A 742 -51.67 32.32 -11.19
CA THR A 742 -52.41 32.56 -9.95
C THR A 742 -53.30 31.36 -9.60
N ARG A 743 -53.18 30.86 -8.36
CA ARG A 743 -54.22 30.02 -7.75
C ARG A 743 -55.20 30.91 -6.99
N SER A 744 -56.43 31.02 -7.48
CA SER A 744 -57.58 31.47 -6.69
C SER A 744 -57.98 30.40 -5.67
N PRO A 745 -58.45 30.77 -4.48
CA PRO A 745 -58.96 29.83 -3.48
C PRO A 745 -60.47 29.62 -3.70
N MET A 746 -60.91 28.37 -3.65
CA MET A 746 -62.31 28.05 -3.36
C MET A 746 -62.41 26.80 -2.49
N ARG A 747 -62.91 27.06 -1.27
CA ARG A 747 -63.67 26.24 -0.32
C ARG A 747 -63.07 24.95 0.22
#